data_AF-A0AAW6IRL1-F1
#
_entry.id   AF-A0AAW6IRL1-F1
#
_cell.length_a   1.000
_cell.length_b   1.000
_cell.length_c   1.000
_cell.angle_alpha   90.00
_cell.angle_beta   90.00
_cell.angle_gamma   90.00
#
_symmetry.space_group_name_H-M   'P 1'
#
loop_
_entity.id
_entity.type
_entity.pdbx_description
1 polymer ?
#
loop_
_entity_poly.entity_id
_entity_poly.type
_entity_poly.pdbx_seq_one_letter_code
_entity_poly.pdbx_strand_id
1 'polypeptide(L)'
;MAQRMTKITPIAASVALTLGLAGCGSDNDRNTYVPPVESVTSSDDAQFNVEITGKAVKGAMKGAVVSVMTLDETGQSVPVAFRLEASAEAETFTGEATSQDAADAAVEASKIAGNPDALVTGDNGSYSIYLEDDFTGPVYITVTTAEEGDDSFLRCDAYVGCGTYDDAPEADDVNDGDTNIEFGEWYKADLELSVVKYVAAAEADSSDTSGAAGDANVARSFKANVTFLTTLVAQALLEAEGEVDADAIASTSLNTVIQVFGPDAAVLLSALIGDLSNGGAVDLSDVDGEESLSQGVLMIAQLSSSVQGLPSISDTIASIKAGIAAGTLSTTDIAATLQTAVSSTASVFVAIATGDEDAIKAALEAAYLANNPNASAADIATFAQNSAGIAAKAKEAKDNAVKNGAATDAELAELAGTVQEALEELGCTGDECVAGDDFFADLAVALSAQIDASSTELSALQTSIDTAEEMLADVQDMGDAVTDAATAIEFVAAVAALENEAEAADLATATNKVYVQAQGYVSTASLLVAQSSDYQGIEDSATALQALALVEVENVSTYDAALAQLVLDAEAAITEYEIEVEAAKEIALNTADVADEKKTAANNAEAASTSALVDAQAAVDSGDDAQATVELVDAAVIAASDFSAAVDALELAIEQALEAATEYKAVAVTEADMAEAADLVESAETMAEAAETQAELANEQLVTALSLQAEAELAVATASVKETSESLSTMTVLTSTGGDALYDTAEVLFDVFEELADMDNSGEGTSTTHPEWAYDYSLDDLTLMLTNATTGSEITASAAYQDNQLVVAWGGMLNTETDATVELVTGDVAADALEECQAFADGTITDSTQIDSCLVFTFDGDVSADTVDDAELTMTQAWNRVEIMDGDSDFMGTLNLSGMEETDMAMLELAGMSGDLDFSVMSEVDSSGDEDMTMLEIKVNGDAAMGYTLSMSGTESAGYMGDVKAMYDGMMMTFGTATKVTNGVSITYIDDEVIEYTDVTLIDSSN
;
A
#
# COMPACT_ATOMS: atom_id res chain seq x y z
N MET A 1 19.40 -43.72 -9.68
CA MET A 1 19.31 -45.04 -10.36
C MET A 1 17.84 -45.33 -10.66
N ALA A 2 17.50 -45.39 -11.96
CA ALA A 2 16.28 -45.90 -12.59
C ALA A 2 14.92 -45.35 -12.09
N GLN A 3 14.39 -44.30 -12.75
CA GLN A 3 13.41 -44.39 -13.85
C GLN A 3 12.14 -45.16 -13.51
N ARG A 4 11.04 -44.42 -13.29
CA ARG A 4 9.70 -44.84 -13.69
C ARG A 4 9.05 -43.72 -14.51
N MET A 5 9.22 -43.87 -15.83
CA MET A 5 8.39 -43.22 -16.83
C MET A 5 6.94 -43.69 -16.67
N THR A 6 6.00 -42.76 -16.51
CA THR A 6 4.60 -42.99 -16.82
C THR A 6 4.30 -42.24 -18.10
N LYS A 7 3.77 -42.98 -19.08
CA LYS A 7 3.77 -42.64 -20.50
C LYS A 7 2.70 -41.63 -20.85
N ILE A 8 3.10 -40.67 -21.67
CA ILE A 8 2.31 -39.91 -22.64
C ILE A 8 1.30 -40.83 -23.34
N THR A 9 0.03 -40.42 -23.33
CA THR A 9 -1.01 -40.99 -24.20
C THR A 9 -1.22 -40.02 -25.36
N PRO A 10 -1.01 -40.42 -26.62
CA PRO A 10 -1.32 -39.58 -27.77
C PRO A 10 -2.79 -39.81 -28.15
N ILE A 11 -3.60 -38.75 -28.15
CA ILE A 11 -4.82 -38.72 -28.97
C ILE A 11 -4.44 -37.98 -30.25
N ALA A 12 -3.88 -38.76 -31.18
CA ALA A 12 -3.65 -38.32 -32.54
C ALA A 12 -4.98 -38.23 -33.29
N ALA A 13 -5.11 -37.15 -34.06
CA ALA A 13 -5.93 -37.03 -35.25
C ALA A 13 -6.13 -38.38 -35.97
N SER A 14 -7.38 -38.84 -36.07
CA SER A 14 -7.86 -39.72 -37.15
C SER A 14 -9.35 -40.03 -37.01
N VAL A 15 -10.21 -39.09 -37.43
CA VAL A 15 -11.52 -39.43 -38.02
C VAL A 15 -11.43 -39.20 -39.53
N ALA A 16 -10.53 -39.97 -40.14
CA ALA A 16 -10.61 -40.32 -41.55
C ALA A 16 -10.43 -41.84 -41.66
N LEU A 17 -11.53 -42.51 -42.03
CA LEU A 17 -11.53 -43.78 -42.76
C LEU A 17 -11.18 -45.08 -42.00
N THR A 18 -12.17 -45.72 -41.35
CA THR A 18 -12.27 -47.19 -41.35
C THR A 18 -13.72 -47.72 -41.30
N LEU A 19 -14.25 -48.07 -42.48
CA LEU A 19 -15.19 -49.18 -42.65
C LEU A 19 -14.60 -50.18 -43.66
N GLY A 20 -13.89 -51.20 -43.13
CA GLY A 20 -13.97 -52.62 -43.57
C GLY A 20 -13.24 -53.12 -44.84
N LEU A 21 -12.04 -53.66 -44.67
CA LEU A 21 -11.57 -54.92 -45.30
C LEU A 21 -11.61 -56.00 -44.19
N ALA A 22 -12.05 -57.26 -44.31
CA ALA A 22 -12.12 -58.28 -45.37
C ALA A 22 -13.19 -59.34 -44.96
N GLY A 23 -13.70 -60.30 -45.76
CA GLY A 23 -13.46 -60.74 -47.13
C GLY A 23 -14.36 -61.97 -47.48
N CYS A 24 -14.31 -62.38 -48.75
CA CYS A 24 -14.74 -63.66 -49.35
C CYS A 24 -16.17 -64.20 -49.13
N GLY A 25 -17.00 -64.12 -50.17
CA GLY A 25 -18.16 -64.98 -50.35
C GLY A 25 -18.96 -64.62 -51.60
N SER A 26 -19.04 -65.54 -52.56
CA SER A 26 -19.90 -65.46 -53.73
C SER A 26 -21.39 -65.44 -53.37
N ASP A 27 -22.16 -64.70 -54.17
CA ASP A 27 -23.61 -64.72 -54.39
C ASP A 27 -24.58 -64.17 -53.32
N ASN A 28 -25.52 -63.38 -53.87
CA ASN A 28 -26.85 -62.97 -53.42
C ASN A 28 -27.04 -61.69 -52.59
N ASP A 29 -27.56 -60.68 -53.29
CA ASP A 29 -28.78 -59.93 -53.01
C ASP A 29 -28.88 -59.17 -51.67
N ARG A 30 -28.47 -57.91 -51.69
CA ARG A 30 -29.30 -56.75 -51.32
C ARG A 30 -28.57 -55.43 -51.58
N ASN A 31 -28.81 -54.87 -52.76
CA ASN A 31 -28.45 -53.50 -53.11
C ASN A 31 -29.41 -52.56 -52.36
N THR A 32 -29.06 -52.15 -51.15
CA THR A 32 -29.79 -51.08 -50.45
C THR A 32 -29.24 -49.76 -50.94
N TYR A 33 -30.06 -48.98 -51.63
CA TYR A 33 -29.78 -47.57 -51.93
C TYR A 33 -29.65 -46.82 -50.60
N VAL A 34 -28.48 -46.25 -50.31
CA VAL A 34 -28.31 -45.23 -49.28
C VAL A 34 -28.46 -43.89 -50.01
N PRO A 35 -29.51 -43.08 -49.73
CA PRO A 35 -29.60 -41.73 -50.26
C PRO A 35 -28.34 -40.94 -49.87
N PRO A 36 -27.84 -40.00 -50.70
CA PRO A 36 -26.88 -39.01 -50.20
C PRO A 36 -27.49 -38.33 -48.98
N VAL A 37 -26.74 -38.23 -47.89
CA VAL A 37 -27.17 -37.46 -46.71
C VAL A 37 -27.30 -36.02 -47.19
N GLU A 38 -28.49 -35.42 -47.10
CA GLU A 38 -28.68 -34.01 -47.38
C GLU A 38 -27.84 -33.23 -46.35
N SER A 39 -26.88 -32.45 -46.83
CA SER A 39 -26.15 -31.50 -46.00
C SER A 39 -26.94 -30.19 -45.88
N VAL A 40 -26.79 -29.57 -44.71
CA VAL A 40 -27.29 -28.25 -44.36
C VAL A 40 -26.08 -27.32 -44.29
N THR A 41 -26.19 -26.16 -44.93
CA THR A 41 -25.17 -25.11 -44.86
C THR A 41 -25.69 -23.99 -43.97
N SER A 42 -24.88 -23.54 -43.03
CA SER A 42 -25.08 -22.33 -42.24
C SER A 42 -23.99 -21.32 -42.57
N SER A 43 -24.29 -20.04 -42.39
CA SER A 43 -23.35 -18.95 -42.60
C SER A 43 -23.65 -17.84 -41.61
N ASP A 44 -22.59 -17.22 -41.11
CA ASP A 44 -22.68 -16.10 -40.19
C ASP A 44 -21.62 -15.06 -40.57
N ASP A 45 -21.94 -13.78 -40.37
CA ASP A 45 -21.04 -12.66 -40.63
C ASP A 45 -20.67 -12.06 -39.26
N ALA A 46 -19.38 -11.96 -38.94
CA ALA A 46 -18.90 -11.46 -37.65
C ALA A 46 -17.90 -10.32 -37.84
N GLN A 47 -17.95 -9.34 -36.94
CA GLN A 47 -16.94 -8.28 -36.79
C GLN A 47 -16.26 -8.45 -35.43
N PHE A 48 -14.97 -8.14 -35.38
CA PHE A 48 -14.16 -8.23 -34.17
C PHE A 48 -13.71 -6.82 -33.75
N ASN A 49 -14.53 -6.13 -32.97
CA ASN A 49 -14.30 -4.75 -32.55
C ASN A 49 -14.34 -4.56 -31.02
N VAL A 50 -14.41 -5.64 -30.24
CA VAL A 50 -14.25 -5.56 -28.77
C VAL A 50 -12.79 -5.79 -28.43
N GLU A 51 -12.08 -4.72 -28.12
CA GLU A 51 -10.66 -4.77 -27.78
C GLU A 51 -10.46 -5.20 -26.32
N ILE A 52 -9.51 -6.10 -26.10
CA ILE A 52 -8.93 -6.37 -24.79
C ILE A 52 -7.43 -6.14 -24.88
N THR A 53 -6.93 -5.18 -24.12
CA THR A 53 -5.49 -4.88 -24.00
C THR A 53 -4.99 -5.22 -22.61
N GLY A 54 -3.71 -5.52 -22.49
CA GLY A 54 -3.09 -5.72 -21.18
C GLY A 54 -1.59 -5.82 -21.28
N LYS A 55 -0.92 -5.80 -20.13
CA LYS A 55 0.48 -6.17 -19.99
C LYS A 55 0.62 -7.36 -19.08
N ALA A 56 1.56 -8.24 -19.39
CA ALA A 56 1.97 -9.33 -18.52
C ALA A 56 3.24 -8.93 -17.77
N VAL A 57 3.09 -8.60 -16.49
CA VAL A 57 4.16 -7.98 -15.72
C VAL A 57 4.35 -8.68 -14.38
N LYS A 58 5.59 -9.12 -14.24
CA LYS A 58 6.27 -9.44 -12.99
C LYS A 58 7.74 -8.96 -13.11
N GLY A 59 7.98 -7.96 -13.98
CA GLY A 59 9.22 -7.62 -14.69
C GLY A 59 9.17 -7.93 -16.19
N ALA A 60 8.31 -7.24 -16.94
CA ALA A 60 8.00 -7.40 -18.38
C ALA A 60 8.28 -8.77 -19.04
N MET A 61 7.21 -9.50 -19.42
CA MET A 61 7.35 -10.78 -20.12
C MET A 61 7.44 -10.56 -21.64
N LYS A 62 8.65 -10.42 -22.21
CA LYS A 62 8.87 -10.23 -23.66
C LYS A 62 8.70 -11.52 -24.46
N GLY A 63 7.96 -11.48 -25.57
CA GLY A 63 7.82 -12.63 -26.48
C GLY A 63 7.16 -13.88 -25.86
N ALA A 64 6.45 -13.69 -24.75
CA ALA A 64 5.77 -14.74 -24.00
C ALA A 64 4.51 -15.20 -24.72
N VAL A 65 4.19 -16.49 -24.64
CA VAL A 65 3.04 -17.07 -25.33
C VAL A 65 1.76 -16.66 -24.62
N VAL A 66 0.79 -16.14 -25.38
CA VAL A 66 -0.53 -15.75 -24.87
C VAL A 66 -1.58 -16.77 -25.29
N SER A 67 -2.38 -17.24 -24.34
CA SER A 67 -3.52 -18.11 -24.56
C SER A 67 -4.81 -17.40 -24.16
N VAL A 68 -5.82 -17.46 -25.03
CA VAL A 68 -7.13 -16.82 -24.81
C VAL A 68 -8.22 -17.88 -24.79
N MET A 69 -8.91 -17.99 -23.67
CA MET A 69 -9.94 -19.00 -23.41
C MET A 69 -11.19 -18.35 -22.81
N THR A 70 -12.31 -19.06 -22.86
CA THR A 70 -13.55 -18.72 -22.14
C THR A 70 -14.11 -19.99 -21.48
N LEU A 71 -15.19 -19.87 -20.73
CA LEU A 71 -15.91 -21.00 -20.14
C LEU A 71 -17.18 -21.27 -20.94
N ASP A 72 -17.41 -22.54 -21.29
CA ASP A 72 -18.68 -22.95 -21.86
C ASP A 72 -19.79 -23.04 -20.79
N GLU A 73 -21.04 -23.30 -21.21
CA GLU A 73 -22.20 -23.46 -20.30
C GLU A 73 -22.02 -24.56 -19.23
N THR A 74 -21.00 -25.43 -19.38
CA THR A 74 -20.68 -26.50 -18.43
C THR A 74 -19.53 -26.14 -17.50
N GLY A 75 -18.97 -24.93 -17.60
CA GLY A 75 -17.80 -24.46 -16.86
C GLY A 75 -16.48 -25.05 -17.39
N GLN A 76 -16.46 -25.61 -18.60
CA GLN A 76 -15.25 -26.14 -19.21
C GLN A 76 -14.54 -25.05 -20.01
N SER A 77 -13.22 -24.94 -19.85
CA SER A 77 -12.39 -24.04 -20.64
C SER A 77 -12.38 -24.44 -22.13
N VAL A 78 -12.73 -23.49 -23.00
CA VAL A 78 -12.79 -23.61 -24.46
C VAL A 78 -12.17 -22.38 -25.13
N PRO A 79 -11.60 -22.50 -26.35
CA PRO A 79 -11.07 -21.34 -27.08
C PRO A 79 -12.17 -20.34 -27.45
N VAL A 80 -11.86 -19.06 -27.41
CA VAL A 80 -12.69 -17.97 -27.95
C VAL A 80 -12.17 -17.53 -29.32
N ALA A 81 -13.06 -17.07 -30.21
CA ALA A 81 -12.65 -16.49 -31.48
C ALA A 81 -12.09 -15.07 -31.27
N PHE A 82 -10.92 -14.76 -31.84
CA PHE A 82 -10.30 -13.43 -31.73
C PHE A 82 -9.43 -13.06 -32.94
N ARG A 83 -9.12 -11.77 -33.08
CA ARG A 83 -8.20 -11.19 -34.08
C ARG A 83 -7.12 -10.33 -33.41
N LEU A 84 -6.13 -9.92 -34.19
CA LEU A 84 -5.03 -9.05 -33.76
C LEU A 84 -5.21 -7.59 -34.20
N GLU A 85 -6.25 -7.31 -34.99
CA GLU A 85 -6.62 -5.98 -35.47
C GLU A 85 -8.15 -5.88 -35.51
N ALA A 86 -8.68 -4.67 -35.32
CA ALA A 86 -10.11 -4.38 -35.40
C ALA A 86 -10.66 -4.60 -36.82
N SER A 87 -11.93 -5.01 -36.92
CA SER A 87 -12.56 -5.37 -38.20
C SER A 87 -13.19 -4.20 -38.92
N ALA A 88 -12.52 -3.68 -39.95
CA ALA A 88 -13.09 -2.65 -40.84
C ALA A 88 -14.33 -3.11 -41.62
N GLU A 89 -14.42 -4.40 -41.97
CA GLU A 89 -15.58 -5.04 -42.63
C GLU A 89 -15.88 -6.40 -41.99
N ALA A 90 -17.12 -6.87 -42.06
CA ALA A 90 -17.52 -8.17 -41.53
C ALA A 90 -16.87 -9.35 -42.26
N GLU A 91 -16.38 -10.33 -41.51
CA GLU A 91 -15.87 -11.60 -42.00
C GLU A 91 -17.00 -12.64 -42.13
N THR A 92 -17.13 -13.28 -43.28
CA THR A 92 -18.13 -14.34 -43.51
C THR A 92 -17.59 -15.73 -43.19
N PHE A 93 -18.25 -16.44 -42.27
CA PHE A 93 -17.96 -17.82 -41.89
C PHE A 93 -19.04 -18.77 -42.43
N THR A 94 -18.65 -19.99 -42.79
CA THR A 94 -19.60 -20.99 -43.33
C THR A 94 -19.33 -22.38 -42.78
N GLY A 95 -20.39 -23.10 -42.44
CA GLY A 95 -20.33 -24.48 -41.92
C GLY A 95 -21.28 -25.39 -42.70
N GLU A 96 -20.85 -26.62 -43.00
CA GLU A 96 -21.67 -27.62 -43.68
C GLU A 96 -21.73 -28.92 -42.86
N ALA A 97 -22.94 -29.35 -42.49
CA ALA A 97 -23.14 -30.56 -41.69
C ALA A 97 -24.45 -31.29 -42.04
N THR A 98 -24.76 -32.38 -41.32
CA THR A 98 -25.95 -33.22 -41.59
C THR A 98 -27.22 -32.78 -40.84
N SER A 99 -27.15 -31.70 -40.06
CA SER A 99 -28.25 -31.05 -39.33
C SER A 99 -27.94 -29.57 -39.14
N GLN A 100 -28.96 -28.74 -38.87
CA GLN A 100 -28.80 -27.30 -38.64
C GLN A 100 -27.86 -27.01 -37.46
N ASP A 101 -28.14 -27.57 -36.28
CA ASP A 101 -27.31 -27.38 -35.08
C ASP A 101 -25.83 -27.76 -35.29
N ALA A 102 -25.56 -28.76 -36.14
CA ALA A 102 -24.20 -29.18 -36.44
C ALA A 102 -23.54 -28.29 -37.50
N ALA A 103 -24.33 -27.64 -38.37
CA ALA A 103 -23.85 -26.66 -39.33
C ALA A 103 -23.54 -25.34 -38.62
N ASP A 104 -24.36 -24.94 -37.65
CA ASP A 104 -24.13 -23.77 -36.78
C ASP A 104 -22.88 -23.98 -35.92
N ALA A 105 -22.74 -25.15 -35.26
CA ALA A 105 -21.51 -25.48 -34.53
C ALA A 105 -20.25 -25.54 -35.44
N ALA A 106 -20.41 -25.86 -36.73
CA ALA A 106 -19.31 -25.82 -37.69
C ALA A 106 -18.95 -24.39 -38.13
N VAL A 107 -19.90 -23.45 -38.09
CA VAL A 107 -19.64 -22.02 -38.27
C VAL A 107 -18.82 -21.51 -37.08
N GLU A 108 -19.23 -21.79 -35.85
CA GLU A 108 -18.48 -21.41 -34.63
C GLU A 108 -17.07 -22.00 -34.61
N ALA A 109 -16.92 -23.27 -34.96
CA ALA A 109 -15.60 -23.89 -35.10
C ALA A 109 -14.75 -23.23 -36.21
N SER A 110 -15.38 -22.68 -37.25
CA SER A 110 -14.70 -21.93 -38.30
C SER A 110 -14.26 -20.54 -37.84
N LYS A 111 -15.02 -19.87 -36.96
CA LYS A 111 -14.62 -18.59 -36.35
C LYS A 111 -13.34 -18.78 -35.53
N ILE A 112 -13.32 -19.81 -34.66
CA ILE A 112 -12.15 -20.18 -33.83
C ILE A 112 -10.95 -20.62 -34.70
N ALA A 113 -11.19 -21.36 -35.78
CA ALA A 113 -10.12 -21.75 -36.71
C ALA A 113 -9.49 -20.56 -37.45
N GLY A 114 -10.13 -19.39 -37.43
CA GLY A 114 -9.58 -18.13 -37.96
C GLY A 114 -8.64 -17.41 -36.99
N ASN A 115 -8.49 -17.88 -35.74
CA ASN A 115 -7.53 -17.32 -34.79
C ASN A 115 -6.09 -17.42 -35.34
N PRO A 116 -5.20 -16.48 -34.97
CA PRO A 116 -3.81 -16.53 -35.37
C PRO A 116 -3.11 -17.81 -34.87
N ASP A 117 -2.16 -18.32 -35.65
CA ASP A 117 -1.38 -19.53 -35.31
C ASP A 117 -0.57 -19.37 -34.01
N ALA A 118 -0.19 -18.14 -33.66
CA ALA A 118 0.47 -17.77 -32.42
C ALA A 118 0.14 -16.32 -32.04
N LEU A 119 0.02 -16.08 -30.73
CA LEU A 119 -0.01 -14.75 -30.11
C LEU A 119 1.10 -14.70 -29.08
N VAL A 120 1.95 -13.68 -29.18
CA VAL A 120 3.02 -13.42 -28.21
C VAL A 120 2.95 -11.97 -27.75
N THR A 121 3.45 -11.72 -26.55
CA THR A 121 3.59 -10.37 -26.02
C THR A 121 4.68 -9.57 -26.75
N GLY A 122 4.54 -8.25 -26.74
CA GLY A 122 5.55 -7.29 -27.18
C GLY A 122 6.74 -7.20 -26.23
N ASP A 123 7.63 -6.23 -26.50
CA ASP A 123 8.88 -6.05 -25.75
C ASP A 123 8.67 -5.60 -24.30
N ASN A 124 7.64 -4.80 -24.04
CA ASN A 124 7.20 -4.39 -22.70
C ASN A 124 6.17 -5.35 -22.08
N GLY A 125 5.99 -6.55 -22.65
CA GLY A 125 4.99 -7.52 -22.18
C GLY A 125 3.54 -7.20 -22.56
N SER A 126 3.31 -6.17 -23.39
CA SER A 126 1.97 -5.81 -23.88
C SER A 126 1.37 -6.85 -24.82
N TYR A 127 0.04 -6.91 -24.85
CA TYR A 127 -0.73 -7.66 -25.83
C TYR A 127 -2.08 -6.97 -26.09
N SER A 128 -2.63 -7.17 -27.29
CA SER A 128 -3.98 -6.74 -27.66
C SER A 128 -4.68 -7.83 -28.48
N ILE A 129 -5.97 -8.02 -28.22
CA ILE A 129 -6.84 -8.95 -28.95
C ILE A 129 -8.19 -8.30 -29.20
N TYR A 130 -8.85 -8.72 -30.28
CA TYR A 130 -10.16 -8.23 -30.68
C TYR A 130 -11.16 -9.38 -30.71
N LEU A 131 -12.19 -9.31 -29.88
CA LEU A 131 -13.30 -10.25 -29.79
C LEU A 131 -14.48 -9.81 -30.65
N GLU A 132 -15.39 -10.73 -30.90
CA GLU A 132 -16.62 -10.49 -31.67
C GLU A 132 -17.48 -9.40 -31.01
N ASP A 133 -18.12 -8.55 -31.81
CA ASP A 133 -18.90 -7.39 -31.36
C ASP A 133 -19.98 -7.76 -30.33
N ASP A 134 -20.62 -8.92 -30.51
CA ASP A 134 -21.68 -9.45 -29.65
C ASP A 134 -21.19 -10.37 -28.54
N PHE A 135 -19.87 -10.57 -28.41
CA PHE A 135 -19.30 -11.38 -27.34
C PHE A 135 -19.67 -10.81 -25.96
N THR A 136 -20.07 -11.73 -25.07
CA THR A 136 -20.30 -11.44 -23.65
C THR A 136 -19.93 -12.65 -22.81
N GLY A 137 -19.35 -12.40 -21.65
CA GLY A 137 -18.91 -13.44 -20.71
C GLY A 137 -17.45 -13.29 -20.29
N PRO A 138 -16.93 -14.25 -19.52
CA PRO A 138 -15.56 -14.22 -19.01
C PRO A 138 -14.55 -14.60 -20.10
N VAL A 139 -13.43 -13.90 -20.11
CA VAL A 139 -12.27 -14.15 -20.96
C VAL A 139 -11.08 -14.39 -20.06
N TYR A 140 -10.49 -15.57 -20.18
CA TYR A 140 -9.29 -15.97 -19.46
C TYR A 140 -8.09 -15.78 -20.38
N ILE A 141 -7.12 -14.99 -19.93
CA ILE A 141 -5.87 -14.76 -20.65
C ILE A 141 -4.74 -15.30 -19.79
N THR A 142 -3.94 -16.20 -20.36
CA THR A 142 -2.78 -16.80 -19.72
C THR A 142 -1.54 -16.45 -20.51
N VAL A 143 -0.50 -15.97 -19.83
CA VAL A 143 0.78 -15.60 -20.44
C VAL A 143 1.89 -16.46 -19.85
N THR A 144 2.69 -17.07 -20.73
CA THR A 144 3.69 -18.07 -20.34
C THR A 144 5.06 -17.78 -20.94
N THR A 145 6.09 -17.77 -20.09
CA THR A 145 7.50 -17.83 -20.49
C THR A 145 8.07 -19.22 -20.22
N ALA A 146 9.14 -19.58 -20.94
CA ALA A 146 9.84 -20.84 -20.76
C ALA A 146 11.36 -20.65 -20.61
N GLU A 147 11.98 -21.45 -19.74
CA GLU A 147 13.43 -21.51 -19.57
C GLU A 147 14.12 -22.08 -20.82
N GLU A 148 13.47 -23.03 -21.52
CA GLU A 148 13.96 -23.63 -22.76
C GLU A 148 12.86 -23.73 -23.84
N GLY A 149 13.24 -23.51 -25.10
CA GLY A 149 12.45 -23.94 -26.25
C GLY A 149 11.56 -22.89 -26.90
N ASP A 150 11.57 -21.65 -26.39
CA ASP A 150 10.98 -20.48 -27.03
C ASP A 150 11.91 -19.25 -26.96
N ASP A 151 11.46 -18.12 -27.49
CA ASP A 151 12.18 -16.83 -27.51
C ASP A 151 11.66 -15.85 -26.44
N SER A 152 10.97 -16.35 -25.40
CA SER A 152 10.38 -15.51 -24.35
C SER A 152 11.39 -15.10 -23.27
N PHE A 153 11.32 -13.89 -22.71
CA PHE A 153 12.24 -13.43 -21.65
C PHE A 153 11.46 -12.72 -20.54
N LEU A 154 12.06 -12.68 -19.35
CA LEU A 154 11.61 -11.84 -18.24
C LEU A 154 12.68 -10.81 -17.94
N ARG A 155 12.25 -9.60 -17.62
CA ARG A 155 13.11 -8.57 -17.03
C ARG A 155 13.11 -8.70 -15.51
N CYS A 156 14.22 -8.40 -14.86
CA CYS A 156 14.33 -8.48 -13.41
C CYS A 156 13.92 -7.17 -12.74
N ASP A 157 12.79 -7.16 -12.02
CA ASP A 157 12.30 -6.04 -11.21
C ASP A 157 12.75 -6.12 -9.76
N ALA A 158 13.36 -7.23 -9.34
CA ALA A 158 13.82 -7.41 -7.97
C ALA A 158 15.10 -6.61 -7.70
N TYR A 159 15.04 -5.66 -6.76
CA TYR A 159 16.18 -4.81 -6.40
C TYR A 159 17.41 -5.58 -5.88
N VAL A 160 17.20 -6.74 -5.22
CA VAL A 160 18.29 -7.60 -4.72
C VAL A 160 18.72 -8.69 -5.71
N GLY A 161 18.20 -8.66 -6.94
CA GLY A 161 18.50 -9.58 -8.03
C GLY A 161 17.53 -10.77 -8.13
N CYS A 162 17.49 -11.39 -9.31
CA CYS A 162 16.58 -12.49 -9.68
C CYS A 162 17.27 -13.86 -9.74
N GLY A 163 18.49 -13.96 -9.21
CA GLY A 163 19.27 -15.19 -9.17
C GLY A 163 20.57 -15.09 -9.95
N THR A 164 20.95 -16.17 -10.63
CA THR A 164 22.21 -16.25 -11.39
C THR A 164 22.01 -16.97 -12.72
N TYR A 165 22.67 -16.51 -13.77
CA TYR A 165 22.79 -17.21 -15.03
C TYR A 165 23.62 -18.50 -14.89
N ASP A 166 23.22 -19.55 -15.61
CA ASP A 166 24.03 -20.76 -15.76
C ASP A 166 25.37 -20.48 -16.47
N ASP A 167 25.33 -19.63 -17.50
CA ASP A 167 26.46 -19.10 -18.25
C ASP A 167 26.24 -17.58 -18.42
N ALA A 168 27.26 -16.77 -18.11
CA ALA A 168 27.17 -15.31 -18.23
C ALA A 168 26.74 -14.87 -19.64
N PRO A 169 25.78 -13.93 -19.76
CA PRO A 169 25.34 -13.40 -21.05
C PRO A 169 26.45 -12.59 -21.72
N GLU A 170 26.27 -12.29 -23.02
CA GLU A 170 27.12 -11.29 -23.66
C GLU A 170 26.78 -9.92 -23.07
N ALA A 171 27.80 -9.15 -22.69
CA ALA A 171 27.60 -7.78 -22.22
C ALA A 171 27.02 -6.93 -23.35
N ASP A 172 25.88 -6.31 -23.09
CA ASP A 172 25.18 -5.40 -23.98
C ASP A 172 24.68 -4.17 -23.19
N ASP A 173 23.72 -3.44 -23.74
CA ASP A 173 23.22 -2.20 -23.13
C ASP A 173 22.35 -2.47 -21.89
N VAL A 174 21.89 -3.72 -21.68
CA VAL A 174 20.99 -4.09 -20.57
C VAL A 174 21.67 -5.07 -19.60
N ASN A 175 22.33 -6.09 -20.13
CA ASN A 175 23.04 -7.12 -19.38
C ASN A 175 24.52 -6.77 -19.22
N ASP A 176 25.03 -6.82 -18.00
CA ASP A 176 26.41 -6.39 -17.70
C ASP A 176 27.49 -7.44 -18.06
N GLY A 177 27.07 -8.66 -18.40
CA GLY A 177 27.92 -9.79 -18.78
C GLY A 177 28.57 -10.54 -17.61
N ASP A 178 28.05 -10.38 -16.39
CA ASP A 178 28.40 -11.15 -15.21
C ASP A 178 27.46 -12.37 -15.02
N THR A 179 27.55 -13.11 -13.90
CA THR A 179 26.70 -14.30 -13.68
C THR A 179 25.49 -14.05 -12.79
N ASN A 180 25.40 -12.90 -12.14
CA ASN A 180 24.25 -12.50 -11.34
C ASN A 180 23.18 -11.92 -12.28
N ILE A 181 21.91 -12.09 -11.93
CA ILE A 181 20.81 -11.46 -12.64
C ILE A 181 20.39 -10.24 -11.82
N GLU A 182 20.68 -9.06 -12.33
CA GLU A 182 20.49 -7.80 -11.61
C GLU A 182 19.22 -7.06 -12.04
N PHE A 183 18.85 -6.02 -11.29
CA PHE A 183 17.72 -5.16 -11.62
C PHE A 183 17.84 -4.61 -13.06
N GLY A 184 16.75 -4.71 -13.81
CA GLY A 184 16.65 -4.32 -15.22
C GLY A 184 17.16 -5.34 -16.23
N GLU A 185 17.78 -6.45 -15.82
CA GLU A 185 18.37 -7.42 -16.75
C GLU A 185 17.39 -8.45 -17.29
N TRP A 186 17.66 -8.95 -18.51
CA TRP A 186 16.82 -9.94 -19.19
C TRP A 186 17.30 -11.36 -18.96
N TYR A 187 16.42 -12.22 -18.45
CA TYR A 187 16.71 -13.62 -18.17
C TYR A 187 15.61 -14.59 -18.62
N LYS A 188 15.92 -15.88 -18.61
CA LYS A 188 15.02 -16.98 -18.97
C LYS A 188 14.47 -17.65 -17.72
N ALA A 189 13.16 -17.82 -17.63
CA ALA A 189 12.51 -18.58 -16.56
C ALA A 189 11.13 -19.13 -16.98
N ASP A 190 10.76 -20.25 -16.38
CA ASP A 190 9.39 -20.77 -16.45
C ASP A 190 8.47 -19.93 -15.55
N LEU A 191 7.51 -19.23 -16.16
CA LEU A 191 6.49 -18.47 -15.44
C LEU A 191 5.17 -18.54 -16.19
N GLU A 192 4.09 -18.79 -15.47
CA GLU A 192 2.72 -18.73 -15.97
C GLU A 192 1.92 -17.76 -15.09
N LEU A 193 1.37 -16.72 -15.72
CA LEU A 193 0.47 -15.77 -15.08
C LEU A 193 -0.87 -15.77 -15.81
N SER A 194 -1.94 -15.40 -15.12
CA SER A 194 -3.28 -15.38 -15.69
C SER A 194 -4.12 -14.22 -15.19
N VAL A 195 -5.15 -13.89 -15.97
CA VAL A 195 -6.19 -12.93 -15.61
C VAL A 195 -7.53 -13.44 -16.14
N VAL A 196 -8.61 -12.98 -15.52
CA VAL A 196 -9.95 -13.12 -16.04
C VAL A 196 -10.59 -11.74 -16.18
N LYS A 197 -11.14 -11.46 -17.35
CA LYS A 197 -11.89 -10.23 -17.63
C LYS A 197 -13.32 -10.56 -18.00
N TYR A 198 -14.29 -9.86 -17.41
CA TYR A 198 -15.69 -10.01 -17.82
C TYR A 198 -16.06 -8.99 -18.89
N VAL A 199 -16.52 -9.48 -20.05
CA VAL A 199 -17.05 -8.63 -21.13
C VAL A 199 -18.56 -8.53 -20.95
N ALA A 200 -19.02 -7.37 -20.48
CA ALA A 200 -20.45 -7.08 -20.33
C ALA A 200 -21.18 -7.13 -21.69
N ALA A 201 -22.48 -7.36 -21.69
CA ALA A 201 -23.28 -7.28 -22.91
C ALA A 201 -23.37 -5.83 -23.41
N ALA A 202 -23.43 -5.62 -24.73
CA ALA A 202 -23.66 -4.29 -25.28
C ALA A 202 -25.07 -3.78 -24.90
N GLU A 203 -25.16 -2.51 -24.49
CA GLU A 203 -26.43 -1.81 -24.26
C GLU A 203 -27.28 -1.79 -25.55
N ALA A 204 -28.57 -2.11 -25.46
CA ALA A 204 -29.42 -2.47 -26.61
C ALA A 204 -29.78 -1.33 -27.60
N ASP A 205 -29.17 -0.14 -27.50
CA ASP A 205 -29.48 1.05 -28.32
C ASP A 205 -28.28 1.58 -29.15
N SER A 206 -27.17 0.84 -29.26
CA SER A 206 -25.97 1.25 -30.03
C SER A 206 -25.96 0.80 -31.50
N SER A 207 -27.08 0.29 -32.03
CA SER A 207 -27.15 -0.37 -33.35
C SER A 207 -26.88 0.51 -34.60
N ASP A 208 -26.52 1.79 -34.43
CA ASP A 208 -26.13 2.71 -35.51
C ASP A 208 -24.71 3.32 -35.31
N THR A 209 -23.94 2.91 -34.29
CA THR A 209 -22.61 3.46 -33.99
C THR A 209 -21.54 2.36 -33.97
N SER A 210 -20.76 2.27 -35.05
CA SER A 210 -19.39 1.77 -35.00
C SER A 210 -18.50 2.86 -34.37
N GLY A 211 -17.67 2.48 -33.39
CA GLY A 211 -16.87 3.35 -32.50
C GLY A 211 -17.44 3.32 -31.07
N ALA A 212 -16.73 2.99 -29.97
CA ALA A 212 -15.40 3.50 -29.61
C ALA A 212 -14.58 2.61 -28.66
N ALA A 213 -13.27 2.58 -28.90
CA ALA A 213 -12.28 3.29 -28.08
C ALA A 213 -11.13 3.74 -29.00
N GLY A 214 -10.99 5.05 -29.23
CA GLY A 214 -9.89 5.65 -30.00
C GLY A 214 -9.88 5.35 -31.50
N ASP A 215 -9.75 4.10 -31.93
CA ASP A 215 -9.64 3.72 -33.34
C ASP A 215 -11.04 3.60 -34.00
N ALA A 216 -11.13 3.98 -35.28
CA ALA A 216 -12.36 4.08 -36.06
C ALA A 216 -13.18 2.78 -36.13
N ASN A 217 -12.55 1.64 -35.82
CA ASN A 217 -13.16 0.32 -35.85
C ASN A 217 -13.32 -0.33 -34.48
N VAL A 218 -12.89 0.29 -33.36
CA VAL A 218 -13.05 -0.30 -32.02
C VAL A 218 -14.38 0.14 -31.44
N ALA A 219 -15.22 -0.81 -31.01
CA ALA A 219 -16.56 -0.53 -30.49
C ALA A 219 -16.59 -0.42 -28.96
N ARG A 220 -15.73 -1.18 -28.28
CA ARG A 220 -15.57 -1.22 -26.81
C ARG A 220 -14.14 -1.64 -26.50
N SER A 221 -13.51 -1.09 -25.46
CA SER A 221 -12.17 -1.50 -25.02
C SER A 221 -12.11 -1.76 -23.53
N PHE A 222 -11.37 -2.81 -23.15
CA PHE A 222 -11.22 -3.31 -21.79
C PHE A 222 -9.74 -3.55 -21.47
N LYS A 223 -9.30 -3.22 -20.25
CA LYS A 223 -7.96 -3.56 -19.75
C LYS A 223 -8.00 -4.91 -19.01
N ALA A 224 -7.00 -5.76 -19.26
CA ALA A 224 -6.83 -7.07 -18.66
C ALA A 224 -5.35 -7.31 -18.31
N ASN A 225 -4.80 -6.56 -17.37
CA ASN A 225 -3.43 -6.74 -16.92
C ASN A 225 -3.24 -8.11 -16.26
N VAL A 226 -2.11 -8.76 -16.57
CA VAL A 226 -1.74 -10.07 -16.07
C VAL A 226 -0.64 -9.90 -15.03
N THR A 227 -1.01 -10.01 -13.76
CA THR A 227 -0.14 -9.79 -12.60
C THR A 227 -0.14 -11.01 -11.66
N PHE A 228 0.66 -10.94 -10.60
CA PHE A 228 0.62 -11.93 -9.53
C PHE A 228 -0.77 -12.05 -8.88
N LEU A 229 -1.41 -10.93 -8.53
CA LEU A 229 -2.71 -10.96 -7.85
C LEU A 229 -3.85 -11.39 -8.77
N THR A 230 -3.85 -10.95 -10.04
CA THR A 230 -4.88 -11.43 -11.00
C THR A 230 -4.77 -12.93 -11.22
N THR A 231 -3.57 -13.49 -11.10
CA THR A 231 -3.36 -14.94 -11.19
C THR A 231 -4.01 -15.66 -10.01
N LEU A 232 -3.91 -15.11 -8.79
CA LEU A 232 -4.60 -15.66 -7.62
C LEU A 232 -6.13 -15.61 -7.80
N VAL A 233 -6.66 -14.47 -8.27
CA VAL A 233 -8.09 -14.26 -8.53
C VAL A 233 -8.62 -15.24 -9.60
N ALA A 234 -7.94 -15.31 -10.75
CA ALA A 234 -8.34 -16.20 -11.84
C ALA A 234 -8.39 -17.66 -11.41
N GLN A 235 -7.40 -18.10 -10.61
CA GLN A 235 -7.36 -19.47 -10.09
C GLN A 235 -8.45 -19.74 -9.04
N ALA A 236 -8.73 -18.78 -8.15
CA ALA A 236 -9.79 -18.91 -7.15
C ALA A 236 -11.17 -19.04 -7.83
N LEU A 237 -11.42 -18.27 -8.89
CA LEU A 237 -12.67 -18.35 -9.68
C LEU A 237 -12.82 -19.69 -10.40
N LEU A 238 -11.73 -20.22 -10.98
CA LEU A 238 -11.75 -21.54 -11.63
C LEU A 238 -12.01 -22.69 -10.63
N GLU A 239 -11.59 -22.55 -9.37
CA GLU A 239 -11.80 -23.56 -8.32
C GLU A 239 -13.19 -23.53 -7.69
N ALA A 240 -13.87 -22.38 -7.72
CA ALA A 240 -15.19 -22.19 -7.12
C ALA A 240 -16.33 -22.94 -7.86
N GLU A 241 -16.11 -23.37 -9.11
CA GLU A 241 -17.10 -24.03 -9.99
C GLU A 241 -18.44 -23.22 -10.14
N GLY A 242 -18.38 -21.90 -9.97
CA GLY A 242 -19.52 -20.97 -10.07
C GLY A 242 -19.63 -20.24 -11.41
N GLU A 243 -20.69 -19.43 -11.56
CA GLU A 243 -20.80 -18.46 -12.66
C GLU A 243 -19.76 -17.35 -12.45
N VAL A 244 -19.09 -16.93 -13.52
CA VAL A 244 -18.03 -15.91 -13.48
C VAL A 244 -18.55 -14.66 -14.18
N ASP A 245 -19.05 -13.74 -13.37
CA ASP A 245 -19.52 -12.41 -13.76
C ASP A 245 -18.69 -11.31 -13.07
N ALA A 246 -19.07 -10.04 -13.29
CA ALA A 246 -18.38 -8.90 -12.70
C ALA A 246 -18.42 -8.92 -11.16
N ASP A 247 -19.55 -9.32 -10.55
CA ASP A 247 -19.71 -9.40 -9.09
C ASP A 247 -18.81 -10.50 -8.49
N ALA A 248 -18.69 -11.65 -9.16
CA ALA A 248 -17.79 -12.73 -8.77
C ALA A 248 -16.32 -12.29 -8.83
N ILE A 249 -15.93 -11.57 -9.88
CA ILE A 249 -14.58 -11.00 -10.00
C ILE A 249 -14.32 -9.99 -8.88
N ALA A 250 -15.23 -9.04 -8.64
CA ALA A 250 -15.07 -8.02 -7.62
C ALA A 250 -14.97 -8.59 -6.21
N SER A 251 -15.87 -9.51 -5.86
CA SER A 251 -15.82 -10.17 -4.54
C SER A 251 -14.57 -11.03 -4.35
N THR A 252 -14.09 -11.71 -5.40
CA THR A 252 -12.86 -12.51 -5.33
C THR A 252 -11.61 -11.64 -5.29
N SER A 253 -11.58 -10.53 -6.03
CA SER A 253 -10.54 -9.50 -5.97
C SER A 253 -10.42 -8.92 -4.56
N LEU A 254 -11.52 -8.42 -4.00
CA LEU A 254 -11.58 -7.89 -2.63
C LEU A 254 -11.05 -8.89 -1.61
N ASN A 255 -11.55 -10.13 -1.64
CA ASN A 255 -11.11 -11.17 -0.72
C ASN A 255 -9.61 -11.47 -0.90
N THR A 256 -9.12 -11.54 -2.14
CA THR A 256 -7.69 -11.78 -2.40
C THR A 256 -6.83 -10.67 -1.82
N VAL A 257 -7.21 -9.40 -2.00
CA VAL A 257 -6.49 -8.24 -1.48
C VAL A 257 -6.47 -8.25 0.05
N ILE A 258 -7.62 -8.41 0.71
CA ILE A 258 -7.69 -8.45 2.19
C ILE A 258 -6.85 -9.59 2.75
N GLN A 259 -6.86 -10.77 2.11
CA GLN A 259 -6.09 -11.91 2.57
C GLN A 259 -4.58 -11.73 2.41
N VAL A 260 -4.14 -10.86 1.49
CA VAL A 260 -2.72 -10.62 1.19
C VAL A 260 -2.18 -9.41 1.95
N PHE A 261 -2.92 -8.31 2.00
CA PHE A 261 -2.47 -7.03 2.57
C PHE A 261 -3.17 -6.64 3.88
N GLY A 262 -4.25 -7.33 4.26
CA GLY A 262 -5.11 -6.90 5.37
C GLY A 262 -6.13 -5.83 4.95
N PRO A 263 -7.12 -5.53 5.81
CA PRO A 263 -8.22 -4.62 5.48
C PRO A 263 -7.79 -3.16 5.33
N ASP A 264 -6.89 -2.67 6.17
CA ASP A 264 -6.49 -1.25 6.17
C ASP A 264 -5.71 -0.91 4.88
N ALA A 265 -4.71 -1.73 4.55
CA ALA A 265 -3.95 -1.59 3.31
C ALA A 265 -4.81 -1.86 2.06
N ALA A 266 -5.87 -2.68 2.16
CA ALA A 266 -6.81 -2.90 1.05
C ALA A 266 -7.58 -1.63 0.65
N VAL A 267 -7.82 -0.70 1.57
CA VAL A 267 -8.47 0.59 1.27
C VAL A 267 -7.64 1.42 0.28
N LEU A 268 -6.31 1.32 0.34
CA LEU A 268 -5.38 2.01 -0.57
C LEU A 268 -5.47 1.50 -2.02
N LEU A 269 -6.06 0.31 -2.22
CA LEU A 269 -6.37 -0.25 -3.55
C LEU A 269 -7.77 0.15 -4.04
N SER A 270 -8.39 1.20 -3.51
CA SER A 270 -9.74 1.64 -3.88
C SER A 270 -9.99 1.78 -5.39
N ALA A 271 -8.98 2.17 -6.18
CA ALA A 271 -9.06 2.23 -7.64
C ALA A 271 -9.20 0.87 -8.34
N LEU A 272 -8.68 -0.20 -7.73
CA LEU A 272 -8.45 -1.49 -8.39
C LEU A 272 -9.22 -2.65 -7.73
N ILE A 273 -9.71 -2.49 -6.50
CA ILE A 273 -10.21 -3.62 -5.70
C ILE A 273 -11.43 -4.32 -6.30
N GLY A 274 -12.25 -3.62 -7.10
CA GLY A 274 -13.33 -4.24 -7.87
C GLY A 274 -12.86 -5.07 -9.07
N ASP A 275 -11.72 -4.73 -9.67
CA ASP A 275 -11.12 -5.52 -10.76
C ASP A 275 -9.63 -5.19 -10.88
N LEU A 276 -8.80 -6.05 -10.29
CA LEU A 276 -7.34 -5.89 -10.26
C LEU A 276 -6.71 -5.89 -11.65
N SER A 277 -7.43 -6.35 -12.69
CA SER A 277 -6.93 -6.35 -14.05
C SER A 277 -6.90 -4.97 -14.72
N ASN A 278 -7.51 -3.96 -14.10
CA ASN A 278 -7.47 -2.59 -14.62
C ASN A 278 -6.12 -1.88 -14.37
N GLY A 279 -5.22 -2.46 -13.56
CA GLY A 279 -3.96 -1.82 -13.21
C GLY A 279 -2.92 -2.75 -12.59
N GLY A 280 -1.85 -2.19 -12.04
CA GLY A 280 -0.80 -2.89 -11.31
C GLY A 280 0.20 -3.66 -12.17
N ALA A 281 0.21 -3.46 -13.50
CA ALA A 281 1.16 -4.11 -14.40
C ALA A 281 2.27 -3.14 -14.81
N VAL A 282 3.09 -2.77 -13.84
CA VAL A 282 4.20 -1.83 -13.99
C VAL A 282 5.53 -2.59 -13.87
N ASP A 283 6.40 -2.40 -14.86
CA ASP A 283 7.80 -2.83 -14.80
C ASP A 283 8.59 -1.74 -14.05
N LEU A 284 9.05 -2.04 -12.84
CA LEU A 284 9.72 -1.04 -12.01
C LEU A 284 11.07 -0.60 -12.56
N SER A 285 11.65 -1.37 -13.48
CA SER A 285 12.92 -1.05 -14.14
C SER A 285 12.76 -0.26 -15.44
N ASP A 286 11.53 -0.08 -15.92
CA ASP A 286 11.19 0.64 -17.15
C ASP A 286 9.73 1.07 -17.16
N VAL A 287 9.44 2.14 -16.41
CA VAL A 287 8.08 2.66 -16.27
C VAL A 287 7.77 3.53 -17.48
N ASP A 288 6.91 3.03 -18.37
CA ASP A 288 6.57 3.67 -19.64
C ASP A 288 5.48 4.76 -19.58
N GLY A 289 4.94 5.07 -18.41
CA GLY A 289 3.96 6.15 -18.23
C GLY A 289 2.52 5.82 -18.62
N GLU A 290 2.25 4.64 -19.20
CA GLU A 290 0.88 4.24 -19.57
C GLU A 290 -0.08 4.10 -18.35
N GLU A 291 0.47 4.01 -17.14
CA GLU A 291 -0.27 3.87 -15.89
C GLU A 291 0.29 4.80 -14.81
N SER A 292 -0.58 5.40 -13.98
CA SER A 292 -0.16 6.15 -12.79
C SER A 292 0.47 5.24 -11.74
N LEU A 293 1.57 5.67 -11.14
CA LEU A 293 2.09 5.07 -9.92
C LEU A 293 1.27 5.53 -8.72
N SER A 294 0.07 4.99 -8.53
CA SER A 294 -0.74 5.22 -7.34
C SER A 294 -0.33 4.30 -6.18
N GLN A 295 -0.80 4.57 -4.96
CA GLN A 295 -0.56 3.74 -3.77
C GLN A 295 -0.85 2.25 -4.05
N GLY A 296 -2.05 1.95 -4.54
CA GLY A 296 -2.45 0.58 -4.87
C GLY A 296 -1.61 -0.05 -5.99
N VAL A 297 -1.26 0.69 -7.04
CA VAL A 297 -0.41 0.19 -8.14
C VAL A 297 0.99 -0.15 -7.64
N LEU A 298 1.60 0.74 -6.85
CA LEU A 298 2.91 0.54 -6.26
C LEU A 298 2.89 -0.64 -5.28
N MET A 299 1.89 -0.79 -4.42
CA MET A 299 1.78 -1.96 -3.55
C MET A 299 1.78 -3.28 -4.33
N ILE A 300 1.03 -3.36 -5.44
CA ILE A 300 0.99 -4.54 -6.30
C ILE A 300 2.34 -4.77 -6.98
N ALA A 301 2.98 -3.72 -7.49
CA ALA A 301 4.27 -3.77 -8.16
C ALA A 301 5.40 -4.19 -7.21
N GLN A 302 5.47 -3.58 -6.02
CA GLN A 302 6.46 -3.91 -4.98
C GLN A 302 6.29 -5.35 -4.48
N LEU A 303 5.05 -5.80 -4.22
CA LEU A 303 4.80 -7.21 -3.88
C LEU A 303 5.27 -8.14 -5.00
N SER A 304 4.99 -7.81 -6.26
CA SER A 304 5.36 -8.62 -7.42
C SER A 304 6.89 -8.71 -7.60
N SER A 305 7.58 -7.58 -7.43
CA SER A 305 9.05 -7.48 -7.41
C SER A 305 9.66 -8.33 -6.29
N SER A 306 9.12 -8.24 -5.07
CA SER A 306 9.58 -9.06 -3.95
C SER A 306 9.41 -10.55 -4.20
N VAL A 307 8.29 -10.99 -4.79
CA VAL A 307 8.09 -12.40 -5.16
C VAL A 307 9.08 -12.85 -6.22
N GLN A 308 9.49 -11.98 -7.14
CA GLN A 308 10.46 -12.32 -8.18
C GLN A 308 11.87 -12.57 -7.61
N GLY A 309 12.27 -11.82 -6.58
CA GLY A 309 13.56 -12.00 -5.90
C GLY A 309 13.65 -13.27 -5.04
N LEU A 310 12.58 -14.05 -4.90
CA LEU A 310 12.57 -15.27 -4.12
C LEU A 310 13.10 -16.49 -4.91
N PRO A 311 13.68 -17.51 -4.25
CA PRO A 311 14.35 -18.63 -4.92
C PRO A 311 13.50 -19.46 -5.89
N SER A 312 12.17 -19.46 -5.73
CA SER A 312 11.23 -20.15 -6.62
C SER A 312 9.91 -19.39 -6.69
N ILE A 313 9.68 -18.73 -7.81
CA ILE A 313 8.46 -17.96 -8.06
C ILE A 313 7.23 -18.89 -8.00
N SER A 314 7.25 -20.00 -8.74
CA SER A 314 6.11 -20.92 -8.80
C SER A 314 5.76 -21.54 -7.45
N ASP A 315 6.75 -21.90 -6.64
CA ASP A 315 6.50 -22.47 -5.30
C ASP A 315 5.96 -21.41 -4.35
N THR A 316 6.42 -20.16 -4.48
CA THR A 316 5.90 -19.04 -3.68
C THR A 316 4.45 -18.76 -4.01
N ILE A 317 4.08 -18.65 -5.30
CA ILE A 317 2.69 -18.45 -5.75
C ILE A 317 1.80 -19.58 -5.21
N ALA A 318 2.24 -20.84 -5.34
CA ALA A 318 1.50 -21.99 -4.85
C ALA A 318 1.32 -21.99 -3.33
N SER A 319 2.33 -21.52 -2.59
CA SER A 319 2.29 -21.48 -1.12
C SER A 319 1.41 -20.35 -0.61
N ILE A 320 1.46 -19.16 -1.23
CA ILE A 320 0.56 -18.04 -0.91
C ILE A 320 -0.89 -18.47 -1.14
N LYS A 321 -1.16 -19.09 -2.30
CA LYS A 321 -2.49 -19.65 -2.60
C LYS A 321 -2.98 -20.63 -1.54
N ALA A 322 -2.13 -21.56 -1.13
CA ALA A 322 -2.47 -22.52 -0.07
C ALA A 322 -2.74 -21.81 1.28
N GLY A 323 -1.99 -20.75 1.59
CA GLY A 323 -2.18 -19.91 2.77
C GLY A 323 -3.52 -19.17 2.75
N ILE A 324 -3.88 -18.54 1.63
CA ILE A 324 -5.17 -17.86 1.43
C ILE A 324 -6.33 -18.86 1.57
N ALA A 325 -6.26 -20.01 0.88
CA ALA A 325 -7.30 -21.04 0.96
C ALA A 325 -7.47 -21.62 2.37
N ALA A 326 -6.42 -21.60 3.19
CA ALA A 326 -6.45 -22.04 4.58
C ALA A 326 -6.84 -20.93 5.58
N GLY A 327 -6.84 -19.66 5.16
CA GLY A 327 -7.00 -18.50 6.05
C GLY A 327 -5.83 -18.35 7.03
N THR A 328 -4.62 -18.74 6.62
CA THR A 328 -3.44 -18.82 7.50
C THR A 328 -2.20 -18.17 6.90
N LEU A 329 -2.32 -17.32 5.88
CA LEU A 329 -1.17 -16.76 5.15
C LEU A 329 -0.10 -16.22 6.11
N SER A 330 -0.49 -15.32 7.01
CA SER A 330 0.34 -14.69 8.06
C SER A 330 1.11 -15.64 8.98
N THR A 331 0.75 -16.92 9.05
CA THR A 331 1.32 -17.89 10.01
C THR A 331 2.23 -18.94 9.36
N THR A 332 2.48 -18.84 8.05
CA THR A 332 3.29 -19.81 7.31
C THR A 332 4.76 -19.40 7.22
N ASP A 333 5.69 -20.36 7.14
CA ASP A 333 7.13 -20.08 6.96
C ASP A 333 7.41 -19.29 5.66
N ILE A 334 6.57 -19.45 4.63
CA ILE A 334 6.66 -18.67 3.38
C ILE A 334 6.28 -17.21 3.61
N ALA A 335 5.32 -16.91 4.51
CA ALA A 335 4.91 -15.54 4.79
C ALA A 335 5.97 -14.75 5.53
N ALA A 336 6.72 -15.35 6.46
CA ALA A 336 7.85 -14.68 7.08
C ALA A 336 8.96 -14.33 6.07
N THR A 337 9.19 -15.22 5.09
CA THR A 337 10.17 -14.99 4.02
C THR A 337 9.67 -13.89 3.07
N LEU A 338 8.40 -13.94 2.68
CA LEU A 338 7.77 -12.92 1.85
C LEU A 338 7.73 -11.56 2.54
N GLN A 339 7.37 -11.51 3.83
CA GLN A 339 7.37 -10.30 4.64
C GLN A 339 8.75 -9.65 4.66
N THR A 340 9.80 -10.44 4.90
CA THR A 340 11.18 -9.94 4.90
C THR A 340 11.55 -9.35 3.53
N ALA A 341 11.18 -10.03 2.44
CA ALA A 341 11.42 -9.57 1.08
C ALA A 341 10.67 -8.26 0.77
N VAL A 342 9.39 -8.20 1.13
CA VAL A 342 8.51 -7.04 0.91
C VAL A 342 8.96 -5.83 1.71
N SER A 343 9.21 -5.97 3.01
CA SER A 343 9.72 -4.86 3.84
C SER A 343 11.08 -4.37 3.33
N SER A 344 11.96 -5.27 2.88
CA SER A 344 13.24 -4.89 2.28
C SER A 344 13.06 -4.13 0.97
N THR A 345 12.19 -4.61 0.08
CA THR A 345 11.86 -3.97 -1.20
C THR A 345 11.26 -2.58 -0.98
N ALA A 346 10.31 -2.44 -0.05
CA ALA A 346 9.70 -1.15 0.29
C ALA A 346 10.74 -0.16 0.85
N SER A 347 11.66 -0.62 1.70
CA SER A 347 12.73 0.21 2.24
C SER A 347 13.70 0.71 1.16
N VAL A 348 13.99 -0.14 0.16
CA VAL A 348 14.78 0.27 -1.01
C VAL A 348 14.00 1.27 -1.86
N PHE A 349 12.70 1.07 -2.06
CA PHE A 349 11.86 2.00 -2.82
C PHE A 349 11.80 3.40 -2.19
N VAL A 350 11.74 3.50 -0.85
CA VAL A 350 11.85 4.78 -0.14
C VAL A 350 13.18 5.46 -0.43
N ALA A 351 14.29 4.72 -0.40
CA ALA A 351 15.60 5.28 -0.75
C ALA A 351 15.67 5.73 -2.22
N ILE A 352 14.99 5.03 -3.13
CA ILE A 352 14.89 5.41 -4.56
C ILE A 352 14.07 6.69 -4.72
N ALA A 353 12.95 6.83 -4.01
CA ALA A 353 12.07 7.99 -4.11
C ALA A 353 12.67 9.25 -3.46
N THR A 354 13.44 9.10 -2.38
CA THR A 354 13.86 10.22 -1.53
C THR A 354 15.36 10.48 -1.47
N GLY A 355 16.19 9.52 -1.89
CA GLY A 355 17.64 9.53 -1.67
C GLY A 355 18.47 9.68 -2.94
N ASP A 356 19.79 9.84 -2.73
CA ASP A 356 20.78 9.77 -3.79
C ASP A 356 21.27 8.33 -4.03
N GLU A 357 22.16 8.13 -5.01
CA GLU A 357 22.71 6.80 -5.32
C GLU A 357 23.40 6.12 -4.12
N ASP A 358 24.05 6.90 -3.25
CA ASP A 358 24.73 6.36 -2.07
C ASP A 358 23.71 5.87 -1.03
N ALA A 359 22.60 6.59 -0.85
CA ALA A 359 21.48 6.16 -0.01
C ALA A 359 20.79 4.90 -0.57
N ILE A 360 20.51 4.86 -1.87
CA ILE A 360 19.95 3.69 -2.55
C ILE A 360 20.87 2.48 -2.36
N LYS A 361 22.18 2.67 -2.58
CA LYS A 361 23.18 1.62 -2.37
C LYS A 361 23.18 1.09 -0.94
N ALA A 362 23.13 1.97 0.05
CA ALA A 362 23.09 1.56 1.46
C ALA A 362 21.82 0.74 1.78
N ALA A 363 20.67 1.15 1.23
CA ALA A 363 19.41 0.41 1.37
C ALA A 363 19.49 -0.97 0.69
N LEU A 364 20.07 -1.06 -0.52
CA LEU A 364 20.29 -2.31 -1.23
C LEU A 364 21.16 -3.29 -0.43
N GLU A 365 22.28 -2.82 0.13
CA GLU A 365 23.17 -3.64 0.95
C GLU A 365 22.47 -4.17 2.21
N ALA A 366 21.64 -3.34 2.85
CA ALA A 366 20.83 -3.74 4.01
C ALA A 366 19.76 -4.78 3.63
N ALA A 367 19.03 -4.54 2.53
CA ALA A 367 18.02 -5.46 2.00
C ALA A 367 18.63 -6.83 1.63
N TYR A 368 19.81 -6.84 1.01
CA TYR A 368 20.50 -8.08 0.68
C TYR A 368 20.84 -8.91 1.93
N LEU A 369 21.30 -8.26 3.00
CA LEU A 369 21.61 -8.93 4.27
C LEU A 369 20.37 -9.47 4.97
N ALA A 370 19.25 -8.74 4.92
CA ALA A 370 17.97 -9.17 5.48
C ALA A 370 17.41 -10.40 4.75
N ASN A 371 17.44 -10.37 3.41
CA ASN A 371 16.97 -11.47 2.56
C ASN A 371 17.92 -12.68 2.56
N ASN A 372 19.21 -12.48 2.87
CA ASN A 372 20.22 -13.52 2.85
C ASN A 372 21.00 -13.60 4.18
N PRO A 373 20.37 -13.97 5.30
CA PRO A 373 21.00 -13.94 6.63
C PRO A 373 22.17 -14.93 6.78
N ASN A 374 22.30 -15.87 5.84
CA ASN A 374 23.37 -16.87 5.80
C ASN A 374 24.39 -16.62 4.67
N ALA A 375 24.35 -15.46 4.00
CA ALA A 375 25.30 -15.09 2.95
C ALA A 375 26.75 -15.18 3.44
N SER A 376 27.65 -15.68 2.61
CA SER A 376 29.07 -15.70 2.97
C SER A 376 29.67 -14.29 2.86
N ALA A 377 30.79 -14.07 3.56
CA ALA A 377 31.52 -12.79 3.45
C ALA A 377 32.00 -12.50 2.02
N ALA A 378 32.13 -13.53 1.17
CA ALA A 378 32.44 -13.34 -0.24
C ALA A 378 31.21 -12.84 -1.01
N ASP A 379 30.04 -13.41 -0.77
CA ASP A 379 28.79 -13.04 -1.44
C ASP A 379 28.38 -11.61 -1.08
N ILE A 380 28.50 -11.22 0.19
CA ILE A 380 28.26 -9.85 0.65
C ILE A 380 29.20 -8.86 -0.06
N ALA A 381 30.48 -9.21 -0.18
CA ALA A 381 31.46 -8.35 -0.84
C ALA A 381 31.24 -8.26 -2.36
N THR A 382 30.69 -9.31 -2.99
CA THR A 382 30.29 -9.30 -4.40
C THR A 382 29.07 -8.41 -4.60
N PHE A 383 28.00 -8.60 -3.81
CA PHE A 383 26.80 -7.76 -3.91
C PHE A 383 27.12 -6.29 -3.66
N ALA A 384 27.94 -5.96 -2.67
CA ALA A 384 28.37 -4.59 -2.41
C ALA A 384 29.15 -3.95 -3.58
N GLN A 385 29.81 -4.73 -4.43
CA GLN A 385 30.46 -4.21 -5.64
C GLN A 385 29.43 -3.90 -6.75
N ASN A 386 28.40 -4.74 -6.88
CA ASN A 386 27.38 -4.63 -7.92
C ASN A 386 26.28 -3.61 -7.55
N SER A 387 26.00 -3.43 -6.26
CA SER A 387 24.97 -2.52 -5.72
C SER A 387 25.07 -1.07 -6.22
N ALA A 388 26.26 -0.59 -6.60
CA ALA A 388 26.41 0.75 -7.19
C ALA A 388 25.79 0.82 -8.60
N GLY A 389 25.95 -0.22 -9.41
CA GLY A 389 25.32 -0.30 -10.73
C GLY A 389 23.81 -0.47 -10.62
N ILE A 390 23.35 -1.29 -9.66
CA ILE A 390 21.92 -1.45 -9.35
C ILE A 390 21.31 -0.12 -8.89
N ALA A 391 21.99 0.63 -8.01
CA ALA A 391 21.53 1.92 -7.53
C ALA A 391 21.36 2.95 -8.67
N ALA A 392 22.32 3.01 -9.59
CA ALA A 392 22.23 3.87 -10.77
C ALA A 392 21.04 3.49 -11.67
N LYS A 393 20.87 2.20 -11.98
CA LYS A 393 19.72 1.71 -12.77
C LYS A 393 18.38 1.98 -12.09
N ALA A 394 18.30 1.81 -10.77
CA ALA A 394 17.08 2.08 -10.01
C ALA A 394 16.72 3.57 -9.97
N LYS A 395 17.74 4.43 -9.86
CA LYS A 395 17.57 5.88 -9.97
C LYS A 395 17.10 6.28 -11.36
N GLU A 396 17.74 5.78 -12.41
CA GLU A 396 17.34 6.02 -13.80
C GLU A 396 15.90 5.58 -14.07
N ALA A 397 15.48 4.42 -13.55
CA ALA A 397 14.09 3.96 -13.69
C ALA A 397 13.08 4.90 -13.00
N LYS A 398 13.42 5.44 -11.83
CA LYS A 398 12.61 6.45 -11.13
C LYS A 398 12.55 7.77 -11.89
N ASP A 399 13.70 8.25 -12.39
CA ASP A 399 13.77 9.48 -13.17
C ASP A 399 12.96 9.33 -14.49
N ASN A 400 13.03 8.17 -15.16
CA ASN A 400 12.19 7.86 -16.33
C ASN A 400 10.70 7.78 -15.99
N ALA A 401 10.32 7.23 -14.83
CA ALA A 401 8.93 7.20 -14.40
C ALA A 401 8.35 8.62 -14.23
N VAL A 402 9.16 9.56 -13.73
CA VAL A 402 8.78 10.97 -13.61
C VAL A 402 8.67 11.62 -14.97
N LYS A 403 9.69 11.45 -15.83
CA LYS A 403 9.72 11.98 -17.19
C LYS A 403 8.54 11.52 -18.03
N ASN A 404 8.13 10.26 -17.87
CA ASN A 404 6.99 9.66 -18.58
C ASN A 404 5.62 9.99 -17.94
N GLY A 405 5.57 10.86 -16.92
CA GLY A 405 4.31 11.31 -16.30
C GLY A 405 3.59 10.23 -15.48
N ALA A 406 4.29 9.18 -15.06
CA ALA A 406 3.71 8.13 -14.23
C ALA A 406 3.40 8.63 -12.81
N ALA A 407 4.25 9.49 -12.27
CA ALA A 407 4.07 10.27 -11.04
C ALA A 407 5.07 11.43 -11.03
N THR A 408 4.86 12.44 -10.19
CA THR A 408 5.88 13.45 -9.92
C THR A 408 6.87 12.99 -8.85
N ASP A 409 8.03 13.62 -8.80
CA ASP A 409 9.02 13.42 -7.75
C ASP A 409 8.45 13.58 -6.33
N ALA A 410 7.66 14.65 -6.11
CA ALA A 410 7.04 14.92 -4.82
C ALA A 410 6.00 13.85 -4.45
N GLU A 411 5.16 13.45 -5.40
CA GLU A 411 4.19 12.38 -5.20
C GLU A 411 4.88 11.04 -4.89
N LEU A 412 5.95 10.69 -5.61
CA LEU A 412 6.68 9.43 -5.36
C LEU A 412 7.25 9.35 -3.94
N ALA A 413 7.76 10.46 -3.41
CA ALA A 413 8.26 10.51 -2.03
C ALA A 413 7.15 10.22 -1.00
N GLU A 414 5.99 10.88 -1.14
CA GLU A 414 4.81 10.66 -0.27
C GLU A 414 4.28 9.23 -0.38
N LEU A 415 4.17 8.74 -1.63
CA LEU A 415 3.70 7.40 -1.92
C LEU A 415 4.64 6.34 -1.35
N ALA A 416 5.96 6.55 -1.37
CA ALA A 416 6.91 5.57 -0.89
C ALA A 416 6.76 5.31 0.62
N GLY A 417 6.55 6.36 1.43
CA GLY A 417 6.28 6.22 2.86
C GLY A 417 4.97 5.47 3.13
N THR A 418 3.89 5.90 2.46
CA THR A 418 2.56 5.25 2.59
C THR A 418 2.59 3.78 2.19
N VAL A 419 3.27 3.46 1.08
CA VAL A 419 3.42 2.08 0.59
C VAL A 419 4.30 1.26 1.52
N GLN A 420 5.33 1.86 2.13
CA GLN A 420 6.15 1.16 3.13
C GLN A 420 5.32 0.74 4.32
N GLU A 421 4.57 1.67 4.92
CA GLU A 421 3.69 1.42 6.06
C GLU A 421 2.65 0.32 5.72
N ALA A 422 2.00 0.44 4.56
CA ALA A 422 1.00 -0.53 4.10
C ALA A 422 1.56 -1.95 3.84
N LEU A 423 2.88 -2.09 3.71
CA LEU A 423 3.56 -3.35 3.43
C LEU A 423 4.34 -3.89 4.65
N GLU A 424 4.26 -3.23 5.81
CA GLU A 424 4.92 -3.69 7.05
C GLU A 424 4.35 -5.00 7.59
N GLU A 425 3.05 -5.22 7.40
CA GLU A 425 2.36 -6.44 7.82
C GLU A 425 1.51 -7.00 6.69
N LEU A 426 1.88 -8.19 6.21
CA LEU A 426 1.14 -8.93 5.20
C LEU A 426 0.19 -9.95 5.83
N GLY A 427 -0.99 -9.99 5.24
CA GLY A 427 -2.08 -10.86 5.64
C GLY A 427 -2.86 -10.33 6.84
N CYS A 428 -3.74 -11.17 7.35
CA CYS A 428 -4.64 -10.85 8.45
C CYS A 428 -4.88 -12.12 9.26
N THR A 429 -5.55 -12.03 10.43
CA THR A 429 -5.94 -13.21 11.20
C THR A 429 -7.37 -13.15 11.72
N GLY A 430 -8.03 -14.31 11.83
CA GLY A 430 -9.35 -14.41 12.45
C GLY A 430 -10.44 -13.62 11.72
N ASP A 431 -11.28 -12.93 12.48
CA ASP A 431 -12.42 -12.17 11.95
C ASP A 431 -11.99 -10.85 11.27
N GLU A 432 -10.76 -10.38 11.49
CA GLU A 432 -10.18 -9.17 10.85
C GLU A 432 -9.93 -9.38 9.34
N CYS A 433 -9.92 -10.63 8.88
CA CYS A 433 -9.78 -11.00 7.47
C CYS A 433 -11.06 -10.83 6.63
N VAL A 434 -12.08 -10.15 7.16
CA VAL A 434 -13.38 -10.02 6.50
C VAL A 434 -13.73 -8.54 6.43
N ALA A 435 -14.13 -8.08 5.24
CA ALA A 435 -14.65 -6.73 5.04
C ALA A 435 -15.91 -6.48 5.90
N GLY A 436 -15.79 -5.59 6.87
CA GLY A 436 -16.90 -5.10 7.69
C GLY A 436 -17.53 -3.81 7.15
N ASP A 437 -18.57 -3.32 7.84
CA ASP A 437 -19.26 -2.08 7.46
C ASP A 437 -18.31 -0.86 7.48
N ASP A 438 -17.39 -0.80 8.47
CA ASP A 438 -16.40 0.27 8.61
C ASP A 438 -15.43 0.29 7.43
N PHE A 439 -14.92 -0.88 7.02
CA PHE A 439 -14.09 -1.01 5.81
C PHE A 439 -14.78 -0.43 4.56
N PHE A 440 -16.06 -0.74 4.34
CA PHE A 440 -16.78 -0.21 3.18
C PHE A 440 -17.01 1.30 3.27
N ALA A 441 -17.14 1.86 4.48
CA ALA A 441 -17.22 3.30 4.68
C ALA A 441 -15.88 3.98 4.32
N ASP A 442 -14.75 3.43 4.77
CA ASP A 442 -13.42 3.96 4.48
C ASP A 442 -13.07 3.81 3.00
N LEU A 443 -13.40 2.65 2.40
CA LEU A 443 -13.27 2.43 0.97
C LEU A 443 -14.07 3.45 0.15
N ALA A 444 -15.27 3.80 0.59
CA ALA A 444 -16.09 4.81 -0.07
C ALA A 444 -15.47 6.22 0.02
N VAL A 445 -14.86 6.58 1.14
CA VAL A 445 -14.13 7.84 1.31
C VAL A 445 -12.90 7.88 0.41
N ALA A 446 -12.07 6.83 0.44
CA ALA A 446 -10.87 6.73 -0.39
C ALA A 446 -11.19 6.79 -1.88
N LEU A 447 -12.21 6.03 -2.32
CA LEU A 447 -12.64 6.04 -3.72
C LEU A 447 -13.18 7.42 -4.16
N SER A 448 -13.95 8.10 -3.30
CA SER A 448 -14.47 9.44 -3.61
C SER A 448 -13.35 10.46 -3.81
N ALA A 449 -12.30 10.40 -2.97
CA ALA A 449 -11.13 11.27 -3.11
C ALA A 449 -10.41 11.04 -4.44
N GLN A 450 -10.26 9.79 -4.87
CA GLN A 450 -9.66 9.47 -6.17
C GLN A 450 -10.50 9.95 -7.36
N ILE A 451 -11.83 9.77 -7.30
CA ILE A 451 -12.74 10.29 -8.34
C ILE A 451 -12.64 11.82 -8.47
N ASP A 452 -12.58 12.53 -7.34
CA ASP A 452 -12.44 14.00 -7.34
C ASP A 452 -11.09 14.45 -7.93
N ALA A 453 -10.00 13.73 -7.62
CA ALA A 453 -8.67 13.98 -8.16
C ALA A 453 -8.64 13.78 -9.69
N SER A 454 -9.08 12.61 -10.18
CA SER A 454 -9.12 12.32 -11.63
C SER A 454 -10.11 13.22 -12.38
N SER A 455 -11.19 13.68 -11.73
CA SER A 455 -12.08 14.68 -12.34
C SER A 455 -11.41 16.05 -12.52
N THR A 456 -10.51 16.41 -11.61
CA THR A 456 -9.71 17.64 -11.72
C THR A 456 -8.66 17.50 -12.82
N GLU A 457 -7.97 16.36 -12.87
CA GLU A 457 -7.01 16.01 -13.93
C GLU A 457 -7.68 16.04 -15.31
N LEU A 458 -8.84 15.40 -15.47
CA LEU A 458 -9.59 15.42 -16.73
C LEU A 458 -9.96 16.85 -17.15
N SER A 459 -10.34 17.72 -16.21
CA SER A 459 -10.68 19.12 -16.51
C SER A 459 -9.46 19.91 -17.01
N ALA A 460 -8.26 19.61 -16.50
CA ALA A 460 -7.02 20.18 -16.99
C ALA A 460 -6.70 19.65 -18.39
N LEU A 461 -6.81 18.34 -18.61
CA LEU A 461 -6.60 17.71 -19.92
C LEU A 461 -7.56 18.28 -20.98
N GLN A 462 -8.83 18.48 -20.65
CA GLN A 462 -9.80 19.14 -21.54
C GLN A 462 -9.32 20.52 -22.02
N THR A 463 -8.68 21.30 -21.14
CA THR A 463 -8.14 22.60 -21.52
C THR A 463 -6.95 22.47 -22.47
N SER A 464 -6.10 21.45 -22.26
CA SER A 464 -4.97 21.15 -23.15
C SER A 464 -5.45 20.67 -24.52
N ILE A 465 -6.47 19.80 -24.57
CA ILE A 465 -7.08 19.30 -25.81
C ILE A 465 -7.72 20.45 -26.58
N ASP A 466 -8.54 21.29 -25.94
CA ASP A 466 -9.13 22.48 -26.56
C ASP A 466 -8.06 23.39 -27.18
N THR A 467 -6.92 23.55 -26.50
CA THR A 467 -5.78 24.35 -27.00
C THR A 467 -5.13 23.69 -28.21
N ALA A 468 -4.90 22.38 -28.16
CA ALA A 468 -4.34 21.61 -29.28
C ALA A 468 -5.25 21.66 -30.51
N GLU A 469 -6.57 21.53 -30.33
CA GLU A 469 -7.55 21.66 -31.41
C GLU A 469 -7.57 23.07 -32.04
N GLU A 470 -7.42 24.12 -31.24
CA GLU A 470 -7.29 25.50 -31.74
C GLU A 470 -6.02 25.66 -32.58
N MET A 471 -4.89 25.13 -32.11
CA MET A 471 -3.62 25.14 -32.87
C MET A 471 -3.73 24.33 -34.17
N LEU A 472 -4.36 23.17 -34.14
CA LEU A 472 -4.63 22.35 -35.33
C LEU A 472 -5.44 23.13 -36.37
N ALA A 473 -6.51 23.81 -35.95
CA ALA A 473 -7.34 24.59 -36.85
C ALA A 473 -6.58 25.78 -37.48
N ASP A 474 -5.74 26.46 -36.70
CA ASP A 474 -4.88 27.54 -37.20
C ASP A 474 -3.89 27.03 -38.27
N VAL A 475 -3.28 25.85 -38.04
CA VAL A 475 -2.36 25.24 -39.01
C VAL A 475 -3.10 24.76 -40.27
N GLN A 476 -4.32 24.22 -40.14
CA GLN A 476 -5.17 23.89 -41.30
C GLN A 476 -5.47 25.11 -42.16
N ASP A 477 -5.81 26.25 -41.54
CA ASP A 477 -6.04 27.52 -42.24
C ASP A 477 -4.77 28.01 -42.96
N MET A 478 -3.58 27.77 -42.40
CA MET A 478 -2.30 28.06 -43.06
C MET A 478 -2.09 27.16 -44.29
N GLY A 479 -2.40 25.87 -44.19
CA GLY A 479 -2.35 24.92 -45.30
C GLY A 479 -3.26 25.33 -46.47
N ASP A 480 -4.50 25.70 -46.17
CA ASP A 480 -5.47 26.20 -47.16
C ASP A 480 -5.03 27.52 -47.83
N ALA A 481 -4.16 28.29 -47.19
CA ALA A 481 -3.61 29.55 -47.69
C ALA A 481 -2.35 29.41 -48.55
N VAL A 482 -1.76 28.20 -48.66
CA VAL A 482 -0.52 27.97 -49.41
C VAL A 482 -0.72 28.28 -50.89
N THR A 483 0.04 29.26 -51.40
CA THR A 483 -0.02 29.67 -52.82
C THR A 483 1.35 29.90 -53.46
N ASP A 484 2.40 29.97 -52.65
CA ASP A 484 3.78 30.10 -53.06
C ASP A 484 4.74 29.45 -52.06
N ALA A 485 6.02 29.36 -52.45
CA ALA A 485 7.07 28.74 -51.67
C ALA A 485 7.25 29.38 -50.27
N ALA A 486 7.01 30.68 -50.10
CA ALA A 486 7.16 31.32 -48.79
C ALA A 486 6.04 30.88 -47.84
N THR A 487 4.79 30.91 -48.31
CA THR A 487 3.65 30.40 -47.53
C THR A 487 3.73 28.89 -47.27
N ALA A 488 4.34 28.12 -48.18
CA ALA A 488 4.56 26.69 -47.99
C ALA A 488 5.61 26.42 -46.90
N ILE A 489 6.69 27.20 -46.82
CA ILE A 489 7.68 27.10 -45.74
C ILE A 489 7.03 27.39 -44.37
N GLU A 490 6.23 28.46 -44.28
CA GLU A 490 5.51 28.81 -43.04
C GLU A 490 4.56 27.70 -42.59
N PHE A 491 3.81 27.10 -43.52
CA PHE A 491 2.92 25.97 -43.23
C PHE A 491 3.68 24.73 -42.74
N VAL A 492 4.73 24.33 -43.47
CA VAL A 492 5.54 23.15 -43.11
C VAL A 492 6.18 23.31 -41.73
N ALA A 493 6.71 24.49 -41.43
CA ALA A 493 7.30 24.78 -40.12
C ALA A 493 6.25 24.78 -38.99
N ALA A 494 5.02 25.23 -39.27
CA ALA A 494 3.92 25.20 -38.30
C ALA A 494 3.41 23.79 -38.04
N VAL A 495 3.38 22.91 -39.05
CA VAL A 495 3.06 21.49 -38.88
C VAL A 495 4.09 20.79 -38.00
N ALA A 496 5.38 21.00 -38.25
CA ALA A 496 6.44 20.42 -37.42
C ALA A 496 6.38 20.93 -35.96
N ALA A 497 6.07 22.21 -35.75
CA ALA A 497 5.88 22.75 -34.41
C ALA A 497 4.67 22.13 -33.68
N LEU A 498 3.57 21.87 -34.40
CA LEU A 498 2.39 21.21 -33.85
C LEU A 498 2.64 19.73 -33.53
N GLU A 499 3.41 19.03 -34.37
CA GLU A 499 3.84 17.66 -34.12
C GLU A 499 4.69 17.55 -32.85
N ASN A 500 5.68 18.42 -32.70
CA ASN A 500 6.51 18.48 -31.50
C ASN A 500 5.72 18.82 -30.24
N GLU A 501 4.73 19.72 -30.32
CA GLU A 501 3.86 20.05 -29.18
C GLU A 501 2.91 18.89 -28.84
N ALA A 502 2.42 18.17 -29.85
CA ALA A 502 1.59 16.98 -29.63
C ALA A 502 2.36 15.87 -28.91
N GLU A 503 3.61 15.63 -29.32
CA GLU A 503 4.52 14.69 -28.66
C GLU A 503 4.80 15.12 -27.21
N ALA A 504 5.10 16.39 -26.98
CA ALA A 504 5.38 16.92 -25.64
C ALA A 504 4.16 16.88 -24.70
N ALA A 505 2.95 17.01 -25.26
CA ALA A 505 1.71 17.00 -24.47
C ALA A 505 1.22 15.58 -24.15
N ASP A 506 1.60 14.58 -24.96
CA ASP A 506 1.22 13.16 -24.87
C ASP A 506 -0.25 12.94 -24.42
N LEU A 507 -1.17 13.68 -25.08
CA LEU A 507 -2.58 13.73 -24.68
C LEU A 507 -3.27 12.37 -24.80
N ALA A 508 -2.80 11.51 -25.70
CA ALA A 508 -3.35 10.17 -25.90
C ALA A 508 -3.11 9.30 -24.67
N THR A 509 -1.87 9.25 -24.18
CA THR A 509 -1.52 8.51 -22.96
C THR A 509 -2.23 9.09 -21.75
N ALA A 510 -2.21 10.41 -21.58
CA ALA A 510 -2.80 11.07 -20.42
C ALA A 510 -4.33 10.89 -20.32
N THR A 511 -5.05 11.02 -21.44
CA THR A 511 -6.51 10.79 -21.44
C THR A 511 -6.86 9.31 -21.26
N ASN A 512 -6.11 8.40 -21.86
CA ASN A 512 -6.34 6.97 -21.72
C ASN A 512 -6.09 6.49 -20.28
N LYS A 513 -5.07 7.05 -19.60
CA LYS A 513 -4.78 6.80 -18.18
C LYS A 513 -6.00 7.11 -17.29
N VAL A 514 -6.58 8.30 -17.42
CA VAL A 514 -7.79 8.69 -16.68
C VAL A 514 -8.99 7.81 -17.04
N TYR A 515 -9.14 7.46 -18.33
CA TYR A 515 -10.21 6.57 -18.77
C TYR A 515 -10.11 5.19 -18.11
N VAL A 516 -8.92 4.59 -18.07
CA VAL A 516 -8.69 3.27 -17.44
C VAL A 516 -8.90 3.34 -15.92
N GLN A 517 -8.40 4.38 -15.24
CA GLN A 517 -8.67 4.61 -13.82
C GLN A 517 -10.18 4.67 -13.53
N ALA A 518 -10.94 5.39 -14.36
CA ALA A 518 -12.38 5.50 -14.22
C ALA A 518 -13.11 4.15 -14.39
N GLN A 519 -12.60 3.23 -15.23
CA GLN A 519 -13.13 1.85 -15.28
C GLN A 519 -12.96 1.13 -13.94
N GLY A 520 -11.80 1.31 -13.30
CA GLY A 520 -11.53 0.81 -11.96
C GLY A 520 -12.50 1.37 -10.91
N TYR A 521 -12.73 2.69 -10.94
CA TYR A 521 -13.66 3.35 -10.04
C TYR A 521 -15.09 2.84 -10.18
N VAL A 522 -15.56 2.61 -11.41
CA VAL A 522 -16.90 2.04 -11.64
C VAL A 522 -16.99 0.65 -11.02
N SER A 523 -15.99 -0.22 -11.22
CA SER A 523 -15.99 -1.56 -10.65
C SER A 523 -16.04 -1.55 -9.11
N THR A 524 -15.20 -0.73 -8.46
CA THR A 524 -15.23 -0.61 -7.00
C THR A 524 -16.52 0.04 -6.49
N ALA A 525 -17.06 1.04 -7.20
CA ALA A 525 -18.32 1.67 -6.80
C ALA A 525 -19.51 0.71 -6.92
N SER A 526 -19.56 -0.13 -7.95
CA SER A 526 -20.58 -1.19 -8.06
C SER A 526 -20.47 -2.20 -6.92
N LEU A 527 -19.25 -2.57 -6.52
CA LEU A 527 -19.00 -3.40 -5.32
C LEU A 527 -19.56 -2.75 -4.04
N LEU A 528 -19.37 -1.44 -3.86
CA LEU A 528 -19.97 -0.69 -2.74
C LEU A 528 -21.50 -0.68 -2.81
N VAL A 529 -22.08 -0.43 -3.99
CA VAL A 529 -23.54 -0.40 -4.18
C VAL A 529 -24.19 -1.76 -3.90
N ALA A 530 -23.50 -2.86 -4.22
CA ALA A 530 -23.94 -4.20 -3.88
C ALA A 530 -24.04 -4.42 -2.37
N GLN A 531 -23.22 -3.74 -1.56
CA GLN A 531 -23.32 -3.75 -0.10
C GLN A 531 -24.43 -2.82 0.40
N SER A 532 -24.48 -1.59 -0.10
CA SER A 532 -25.48 -0.61 0.28
C SER A 532 -25.82 0.35 -0.86
N SER A 533 -27.12 0.54 -1.10
CA SER A 533 -27.63 1.53 -2.06
C SER A 533 -27.28 2.98 -1.70
N ASP A 534 -26.79 3.24 -0.49
CA ASP A 534 -26.36 4.58 -0.06
C ASP A 534 -25.14 5.08 -0.86
N TYR A 535 -24.34 4.17 -1.43
CA TYR A 535 -23.16 4.49 -2.23
C TYR A 535 -23.47 4.77 -3.72
N GLN A 536 -24.75 4.78 -4.13
CA GLN A 536 -25.14 5.02 -5.54
C GLN A 536 -24.57 6.33 -6.11
N GLY A 537 -24.43 7.38 -5.29
CA GLY A 537 -23.86 8.65 -5.74
C GLY A 537 -22.38 8.55 -6.16
N ILE A 538 -21.63 7.61 -5.59
CA ILE A 538 -20.23 7.35 -5.95
C ILE A 538 -20.19 6.64 -7.31
N GLU A 539 -21.03 5.62 -7.52
CA GLU A 539 -21.14 4.91 -8.80
C GLU A 539 -21.58 5.85 -9.94
N ASP A 540 -22.58 6.71 -9.69
CA ASP A 540 -23.04 7.71 -10.64
C ASP A 540 -21.90 8.67 -11.03
N SER A 541 -21.04 9.06 -10.09
CA SER A 541 -19.90 9.95 -10.32
C SER A 541 -18.78 9.27 -11.09
N ALA A 542 -18.44 8.03 -10.74
CA ALA A 542 -17.45 7.21 -11.44
C ALA A 542 -17.85 6.95 -12.90
N THR A 543 -19.13 6.62 -13.13
CA THR A 543 -19.65 6.39 -14.50
C THR A 543 -19.66 7.68 -15.31
N ALA A 544 -19.99 8.82 -14.69
CA ALA A 544 -19.92 10.11 -15.36
C ALA A 544 -18.48 10.47 -15.76
N LEU A 545 -17.50 10.24 -14.86
CA LEU A 545 -16.08 10.45 -15.16
C LEU A 545 -15.61 9.54 -16.30
N GLN A 546 -15.94 8.25 -16.26
CA GLN A 546 -15.60 7.30 -17.33
C GLN A 546 -16.14 7.75 -18.69
N ALA A 547 -17.41 8.18 -18.73
CA ALA A 547 -18.05 8.64 -19.97
C ALA A 547 -17.40 9.93 -20.51
N LEU A 548 -17.04 10.88 -19.64
CA LEU A 548 -16.35 12.10 -20.04
C LEU A 548 -14.92 11.82 -20.52
N ALA A 549 -14.18 10.97 -19.82
CA ALA A 549 -12.84 10.58 -20.22
C ALA A 549 -12.84 9.88 -21.60
N LEU A 550 -13.82 9.02 -21.87
CA LEU A 550 -13.98 8.38 -23.18
C LEU A 550 -14.20 9.40 -24.30
N VAL A 551 -15.00 10.45 -24.07
CA VAL A 551 -15.19 11.53 -25.05
C VAL A 551 -13.86 12.21 -25.37
N GLU A 552 -13.02 12.46 -24.38
CA GLU A 552 -11.71 13.09 -24.62
C GLU A 552 -10.74 12.16 -25.34
N VAL A 553 -10.75 10.85 -25.05
CA VAL A 553 -9.99 9.86 -25.85
C VAL A 553 -10.42 9.88 -27.32
N GLU A 554 -11.71 10.04 -27.62
CA GLU A 554 -12.21 10.19 -29.00
C GLU A 554 -11.79 11.51 -29.66
N ASN A 555 -11.77 12.62 -28.90
CA ASN A 555 -11.31 13.92 -29.38
C ASN A 555 -9.82 13.87 -29.74
N VAL A 556 -8.99 13.31 -28.87
CA VAL A 556 -7.54 13.16 -29.11
C VAL A 556 -7.27 12.28 -30.33
N SER A 557 -7.95 11.14 -30.47
CA SER A 557 -7.80 10.31 -31.68
C SER A 557 -8.18 11.07 -32.96
N THR A 558 -9.23 11.88 -32.91
CA THR A 558 -9.65 12.72 -34.04
C THR A 558 -8.58 13.77 -34.37
N TYR A 559 -7.99 14.39 -33.34
CA TYR A 559 -6.88 15.32 -33.45
C TYR A 559 -5.65 14.64 -34.09
N ASP A 560 -5.23 13.48 -33.59
CA ASP A 560 -4.05 12.74 -34.08
C ASP A 560 -4.21 12.34 -35.55
N ALA A 561 -5.40 11.86 -35.93
CA ALA A 561 -5.70 11.52 -37.32
C ALA A 561 -5.64 12.75 -38.25
N ALA A 562 -6.09 13.91 -37.77
CA ALA A 562 -6.04 15.16 -38.52
C ALA A 562 -4.61 15.71 -38.62
N LEU A 563 -3.82 15.62 -37.55
CA LEU A 563 -2.40 15.98 -37.52
C LEU A 563 -1.60 15.11 -38.50
N ALA A 564 -1.80 13.79 -38.49
CA ALA A 564 -1.16 12.88 -39.43
C ALA A 564 -1.47 13.23 -40.90
N GLN A 565 -2.69 13.68 -41.19
CA GLN A 565 -3.04 14.17 -42.52
C GLN A 565 -2.33 15.47 -42.88
N LEU A 566 -2.15 16.40 -41.94
CA LEU A 566 -1.38 17.62 -42.16
C LEU A 566 0.11 17.36 -42.42
N VAL A 567 0.70 16.37 -41.74
CA VAL A 567 2.09 15.94 -42.01
C VAL A 567 2.23 15.49 -43.48
N LEU A 568 1.31 14.66 -43.98
CA LEU A 568 1.29 14.26 -45.39
C LEU A 568 1.10 15.45 -46.35
N ASP A 569 0.27 16.41 -45.99
CA ASP A 569 0.03 17.61 -46.79
C ASP A 569 1.27 18.54 -46.79
N ALA A 570 2.00 18.62 -45.68
CA ALA A 570 3.28 19.33 -45.57
C ALA A 570 4.35 18.68 -46.45
N GLU A 571 4.51 17.36 -46.42
CA GLU A 571 5.42 16.61 -47.30
C GLU A 571 5.12 16.86 -48.80
N ALA A 572 3.83 16.88 -49.14
CA ALA A 572 3.37 17.19 -50.49
C ALA A 572 3.75 18.63 -50.89
N ALA A 573 3.59 19.60 -49.99
CA ALA A 573 3.97 20.99 -50.21
C ALA A 573 5.49 21.16 -50.40
N ILE A 574 6.32 20.47 -49.61
CA ILE A 574 7.78 20.47 -49.77
C ILE A 574 8.15 20.05 -51.20
N THR A 575 7.53 18.97 -51.68
CA THR A 575 7.79 18.43 -53.01
C THR A 575 7.25 19.34 -54.13
N GLU A 576 6.05 19.90 -53.98
CA GLU A 576 5.43 20.75 -55.00
C GLU A 576 6.20 22.05 -55.23
N TYR A 577 6.66 22.69 -54.14
CA TYR A 577 7.35 23.98 -54.20
C TYR A 577 8.87 23.87 -54.28
N GLU A 578 9.44 22.66 -54.21
CA GLU A 578 10.88 22.38 -54.25
C GLU A 578 11.66 23.13 -53.14
N ILE A 579 11.15 23.09 -51.89
CA ILE A 579 11.65 23.88 -50.73
C ILE A 579 12.35 23.05 -49.64
N GLU A 580 12.84 21.86 -49.96
CA GLU A 580 13.41 20.88 -49.01
C GLU A 580 14.47 21.49 -48.05
N VAL A 581 15.40 22.30 -48.56
CA VAL A 581 16.47 22.90 -47.75
C VAL A 581 15.94 24.07 -46.91
N GLU A 582 15.15 24.96 -47.51
CA GLU A 582 14.62 26.15 -46.85
C GLU A 582 13.60 25.80 -45.75
N ALA A 583 12.78 24.76 -45.94
CA ALA A 583 11.85 24.28 -44.93
C ALA A 583 12.57 23.62 -43.75
N ALA A 584 13.51 22.70 -44.01
CA ALA A 584 14.30 22.06 -42.95
C ALA A 584 15.11 23.08 -42.14
N LYS A 585 15.63 24.12 -42.81
CA LYS A 585 16.27 25.25 -42.13
C LYS A 585 15.32 25.97 -41.17
N GLU A 586 14.11 26.32 -41.62
CA GLU A 586 13.15 27.05 -40.80
C GLU A 586 12.71 26.22 -39.60
N ILE A 587 12.44 24.92 -39.80
CA ILE A 587 12.13 23.98 -38.70
C ILE A 587 13.27 23.98 -37.67
N ALA A 588 14.51 23.76 -38.11
CA ALA A 588 15.67 23.71 -37.22
C ALA A 588 15.93 25.02 -36.45
N LEU A 589 15.57 26.17 -37.02
CA LEU A 589 15.64 27.45 -36.31
C LEU A 589 14.51 27.61 -35.28
N ASN A 590 13.29 27.22 -35.64
CA ASN A 590 12.15 27.30 -34.73
C ASN A 590 12.30 26.36 -33.53
N THR A 591 12.75 25.11 -33.74
CA THR A 591 12.97 24.16 -32.64
C THR A 591 14.13 24.60 -31.75
N ALA A 592 15.18 25.22 -32.31
CA ALA A 592 16.25 25.82 -31.52
C ALA A 592 15.74 27.00 -30.66
N ASP A 593 14.85 27.85 -31.19
CA ASP A 593 14.22 28.94 -30.43
C ASP A 593 13.34 28.39 -29.29
N VAL A 594 12.62 27.28 -29.50
CA VAL A 594 11.83 26.59 -28.46
C VAL A 594 12.74 26.03 -27.36
N ALA A 595 13.85 25.37 -27.73
CA ALA A 595 14.82 24.88 -26.75
C ALA A 595 15.41 26.02 -25.89
N ASP A 596 15.70 27.18 -26.48
CA ASP A 596 16.15 28.37 -25.75
C ASP A 596 15.06 28.94 -24.80
N GLU A 597 13.78 28.86 -25.18
CA GLU A 597 12.66 29.23 -24.31
C GLU A 597 12.54 28.28 -23.11
N LYS A 598 12.56 26.96 -23.35
CA LYS A 598 12.51 25.95 -22.28
C LYS A 598 13.73 26.04 -21.37
N LYS A 599 14.90 26.38 -21.91
CA LYS A 599 16.10 26.66 -21.13
C LYS A 599 15.90 27.86 -20.21
N THR A 600 15.22 28.90 -20.70
CA THR A 600 14.88 30.06 -19.85
C THR A 600 13.91 29.67 -18.74
N ALA A 601 12.94 28.79 -19.01
CA ALA A 601 12.03 28.26 -18.00
C ALA A 601 12.78 27.45 -16.93
N ALA A 602 13.64 26.50 -17.33
CA ALA A 602 14.47 25.71 -16.42
C ALA A 602 15.37 26.60 -15.53
N ASN A 603 16.03 27.61 -16.10
CA ASN A 603 16.83 28.58 -15.31
C ASN A 603 16.00 29.37 -14.29
N ASN A 604 14.74 29.69 -14.61
CA ASN A 604 13.86 30.39 -13.67
C ASN A 604 13.40 29.45 -12.55
N ALA A 605 13.11 28.19 -12.87
CA ALA A 605 12.73 27.16 -11.89
C ALA A 605 13.91 26.83 -10.96
N GLU A 606 15.13 26.69 -11.49
CA GLU A 606 16.37 26.53 -10.70
C GLU A 606 16.52 27.65 -9.65
N ALA A 607 16.31 28.90 -10.07
CA ALA A 607 16.43 30.05 -9.19
C ALA A 607 15.33 30.09 -8.12
N ALA A 608 14.11 29.63 -8.45
CA ALA A 608 13.01 29.53 -7.50
C ALA A 608 13.27 28.43 -6.47
N SER A 609 13.66 27.23 -6.92
CA SER A 609 14.04 26.10 -6.06
C SER A 609 15.19 26.47 -5.12
N THR A 610 16.27 27.05 -5.65
CA THR A 610 17.41 27.52 -4.84
C THR A 610 16.99 28.51 -3.76
N SER A 611 16.06 29.42 -4.07
CA SER A 611 15.56 30.40 -3.10
C SER A 611 14.71 29.74 -2.03
N ALA A 612 13.80 28.84 -2.42
CA ALA A 612 12.91 28.14 -1.50
C ALA A 612 13.70 27.24 -0.53
N LEU A 613 14.72 26.52 -1.02
CA LEU A 613 15.63 25.73 -0.19
C LEU A 613 16.38 26.56 0.85
N VAL A 614 16.85 27.77 0.49
CA VAL A 614 17.53 28.66 1.43
C VAL A 614 16.56 29.12 2.54
N ASP A 615 15.32 29.43 2.19
CA ASP A 615 14.30 29.85 3.15
C ASP A 615 13.88 28.68 4.06
N ALA A 616 13.72 27.47 3.50
CA ALA A 616 13.43 26.24 4.23
C ALA A 616 14.55 25.88 5.22
N GLN A 617 15.82 25.84 4.76
CA GLN A 617 16.97 25.58 5.64
C GLN A 617 17.06 26.61 6.77
N ALA A 618 16.82 27.90 6.47
CA ALA A 618 16.87 28.93 7.49
C ALA A 618 15.75 28.78 8.55
N ALA A 619 14.58 28.27 8.15
CA ALA A 619 13.48 27.98 9.06
C ALA A 619 13.81 26.77 9.96
N VAL A 620 14.30 25.67 9.38
CA VAL A 620 14.76 24.48 10.14
C VAL A 620 15.88 24.87 11.11
N ASP A 621 16.89 25.62 10.68
CA ASP A 621 17.99 26.10 11.52
C ASP A 621 17.51 27.01 12.68
N SER A 622 16.38 27.70 12.51
CA SER A 622 15.85 28.60 13.54
C SER A 622 15.16 27.86 14.67
N GLY A 623 14.44 26.78 14.36
CA GLY A 623 13.63 26.01 15.32
C GLY A 623 12.49 26.81 15.99
N ASP A 624 12.09 27.97 15.44
CA ASP A 624 11.15 28.88 16.11
C ASP A 624 9.68 28.41 16.05
N ASP A 625 9.19 28.00 14.87
CA ASP A 625 7.81 27.56 14.62
C ASP A 625 7.83 26.34 13.69
N ALA A 626 7.62 25.15 14.27
CA ALA A 626 7.73 23.89 13.55
C ALA A 626 6.67 23.75 12.44
N GLN A 627 5.45 24.23 12.66
CA GLN A 627 4.38 24.13 11.66
C GLN A 627 4.62 25.08 10.48
N ALA A 628 5.06 26.33 10.77
CA ALA A 628 5.44 27.27 9.72
C ALA A 628 6.71 26.83 8.95
N THR A 629 7.55 26.01 9.59
CA THR A 629 8.73 25.40 8.94
C THR A 629 8.29 24.35 7.93
N VAL A 630 7.34 23.48 8.26
CA VAL A 630 6.77 22.49 7.32
C VAL A 630 6.25 23.17 6.06
N GLU A 631 5.45 24.24 6.18
CA GLU A 631 4.93 24.98 5.01
C GLU A 631 6.04 25.52 4.08
N LEU A 632 7.17 25.97 4.63
CA LEU A 632 8.31 26.47 3.85
C LEU A 632 9.09 25.33 3.19
N VAL A 633 9.18 24.19 3.86
CA VAL A 633 9.84 23.00 3.33
C VAL A 633 9.00 22.37 2.22
N ASP A 634 7.68 22.24 2.40
CA ASP A 634 6.77 21.76 1.35
C ASP A 634 6.86 22.64 0.11
N ALA A 635 6.94 23.96 0.28
CA ALA A 635 7.17 24.88 -0.82
C ALA A 635 8.53 24.66 -1.51
N ALA A 636 9.56 24.23 -0.79
CA ALA A 636 10.86 23.88 -1.36
C ALA A 636 10.81 22.54 -2.11
N VAL A 637 10.09 21.53 -1.60
CA VAL A 637 9.85 20.26 -2.30
C VAL A 637 9.12 20.51 -3.62
N ILE A 638 8.03 21.29 -3.59
CA ILE A 638 7.29 21.67 -4.80
C ILE A 638 8.19 22.42 -5.79
N ALA A 639 8.95 23.42 -5.33
CA ALA A 639 9.81 24.19 -6.22
C ALA A 639 10.95 23.35 -6.83
N ALA A 640 11.49 22.36 -6.10
CA ALA A 640 12.47 21.42 -6.60
C ALA A 640 11.86 20.45 -7.63
N SER A 641 10.64 19.97 -7.38
CA SER A 641 9.89 19.15 -8.34
C SER A 641 9.55 19.92 -9.63
N ASP A 642 9.13 21.19 -9.51
CA ASP A 642 8.90 22.08 -10.66
C ASP A 642 10.17 22.31 -11.48
N PHE A 643 11.33 22.35 -10.81
CA PHE A 643 12.62 22.46 -11.46
C PHE A 643 12.97 21.19 -12.24
N SER A 644 12.75 20.00 -11.66
CA SER A 644 12.88 18.71 -12.34
C SER A 644 12.04 18.67 -13.63
N ALA A 645 10.75 18.94 -13.53
CA ALA A 645 9.83 18.95 -14.67
C ALA A 645 10.21 19.98 -15.76
N ALA A 646 10.75 21.14 -15.37
CA ALA A 646 11.22 22.15 -16.32
C ALA A 646 12.49 21.72 -17.06
N VAL A 647 13.33 20.88 -16.45
CA VAL A 647 14.51 20.28 -17.10
C VAL A 647 14.08 19.17 -18.06
N ASP A 648 13.14 18.31 -17.69
CA ASP A 648 12.61 17.28 -18.61
C ASP A 648 12.04 17.89 -19.89
N ALA A 649 11.25 18.95 -19.75
CA ALA A 649 10.71 19.70 -20.88
C ALA A 649 11.80 20.39 -21.72
N LEU A 650 12.95 20.72 -21.12
CA LEU A 650 14.12 21.23 -21.84
C LEU A 650 14.83 20.11 -22.60
N GLU A 651 15.04 18.95 -21.99
CA GLU A 651 15.69 17.81 -22.64
C GLU A 651 14.93 17.38 -23.90
N LEU A 652 13.61 17.22 -23.81
CA LEU A 652 12.78 16.89 -24.97
C LEU A 652 12.90 17.94 -26.08
N ALA A 653 12.85 19.23 -25.74
CA ALA A 653 13.03 20.30 -26.72
C ALA A 653 14.43 20.32 -27.36
N ILE A 654 15.47 19.92 -26.62
CA ILE A 654 16.83 19.77 -27.15
C ILE A 654 16.91 18.59 -28.12
N GLU A 655 16.28 17.46 -27.79
CA GLU A 655 16.20 16.27 -28.66
C GLU A 655 15.54 16.62 -29.99
N GLN A 656 14.37 17.28 -29.95
CA GLN A 656 13.66 17.76 -31.14
C GLN A 656 14.49 18.78 -31.93
N ALA A 657 15.23 19.68 -31.27
CA ALA A 657 16.13 20.62 -31.93
C ALA A 657 17.32 19.93 -32.61
N LEU A 658 17.87 18.89 -31.99
CA LEU A 658 18.99 18.10 -32.50
C LEU A 658 18.58 17.29 -33.73
N GLU A 659 17.40 16.67 -33.70
CA GLU A 659 16.82 15.95 -34.83
C GLU A 659 16.62 16.89 -36.03
N ALA A 660 15.90 17.99 -35.84
CA ALA A 660 15.64 18.98 -36.89
C ALA A 660 16.95 19.56 -37.49
N ALA A 661 17.95 19.88 -36.65
CA ALA A 661 19.24 20.37 -37.12
C ALA A 661 20.01 19.31 -37.92
N THR A 662 19.89 18.03 -37.55
CA THR A 662 20.49 16.89 -38.25
C THR A 662 19.82 16.65 -39.60
N GLU A 663 18.49 16.77 -39.68
CA GLU A 663 17.75 16.70 -40.93
C GLU A 663 18.13 17.84 -41.87
N TYR A 664 18.18 19.08 -41.38
CA TYR A 664 18.66 20.23 -42.16
C TYR A 664 20.06 19.99 -42.72
N LYS A 665 20.97 19.45 -41.89
CA LYS A 665 22.33 19.10 -42.31
C LYS A 665 22.36 18.02 -43.40
N ALA A 666 21.43 17.07 -43.37
CA ALA A 666 21.36 15.97 -44.34
C ALA A 666 20.91 16.45 -45.73
N VAL A 667 19.98 17.42 -45.78
CA VAL A 667 19.47 17.97 -47.04
C VAL A 667 20.27 19.17 -47.56
N ALA A 668 21.08 19.82 -46.72
CA ALA A 668 21.88 20.98 -47.08
C ALA A 668 22.84 20.71 -48.26
N VAL A 669 22.79 21.58 -49.28
CA VAL A 669 23.60 21.43 -50.51
C VAL A 669 24.73 22.46 -50.64
N THR A 670 24.65 23.60 -49.95
CA THR A 670 25.70 24.63 -50.00
C THR A 670 26.63 24.55 -48.79
N GLU A 671 27.88 25.01 -48.96
CA GLU A 671 28.84 25.09 -47.85
C GLU A 671 28.40 26.04 -46.74
N ALA A 672 27.51 27.00 -47.04
CA ALA A 672 26.96 27.91 -46.03
C ALA A 672 25.89 27.20 -45.20
N ASP A 673 24.95 26.52 -45.86
CA ASP A 673 23.86 25.81 -45.19
C ASP A 673 24.38 24.64 -44.35
N MET A 674 25.33 23.86 -44.89
CA MET A 674 25.99 22.79 -44.14
C MET A 674 26.74 23.31 -42.90
N ALA A 675 27.30 24.52 -42.95
CA ALA A 675 27.99 25.12 -41.81
C ALA A 675 26.99 25.61 -40.76
N GLU A 676 25.91 26.28 -41.18
CA GLU A 676 24.85 26.74 -40.27
C GLU A 676 24.14 25.57 -39.59
N ALA A 677 23.81 24.51 -40.32
CA ALA A 677 23.24 23.29 -39.73
C ALA A 677 24.20 22.61 -38.74
N ALA A 678 25.50 22.61 -39.04
CA ALA A 678 26.51 22.08 -38.13
C ALA A 678 26.65 22.93 -36.85
N ASP A 679 26.54 24.25 -36.96
CA ASP A 679 26.54 25.16 -35.81
C ASP A 679 25.30 24.92 -34.92
N LEU A 680 24.14 24.63 -35.51
CA LEU A 680 22.91 24.28 -34.76
C LEU A 680 23.05 22.95 -34.02
N VAL A 681 23.59 21.91 -34.68
CA VAL A 681 23.88 20.61 -34.03
C VAL A 681 24.85 20.80 -32.86
N GLU A 682 25.95 21.53 -33.05
CA GLU A 682 26.92 21.80 -31.96
C GLU A 682 26.29 22.59 -30.81
N SER A 683 25.37 23.51 -31.11
CA SER A 683 24.63 24.27 -30.10
C SER A 683 23.68 23.39 -29.29
N ALA A 684 22.93 22.50 -29.95
CA ALA A 684 22.04 21.55 -29.29
C ALA A 684 22.82 20.55 -28.42
N GLU A 685 23.93 19.98 -28.94
CA GLU A 685 24.83 19.10 -28.17
C GLU A 685 25.39 19.80 -26.92
N THR A 686 25.82 21.06 -27.06
CA THR A 686 26.29 21.86 -25.91
C THR A 686 25.17 22.15 -24.91
N MET A 687 23.94 22.31 -25.39
CA MET A 687 22.78 22.52 -24.52
C MET A 687 22.41 21.23 -23.77
N ALA A 688 22.48 20.08 -24.42
CA ALA A 688 22.29 18.76 -23.81
C ALA A 688 23.26 18.52 -22.65
N GLU A 689 24.57 18.75 -22.86
CA GLU A 689 25.59 18.62 -21.80
C GLU A 689 25.29 19.54 -20.59
N ALA A 690 24.70 20.72 -20.84
CA ALA A 690 24.33 21.65 -19.78
C ALA A 690 23.03 21.25 -19.07
N ALA A 691 22.05 20.68 -19.79
CA ALA A 691 20.80 20.19 -19.25
C ALA A 691 21.05 18.96 -18.35
N GLU A 692 21.95 18.05 -18.72
CA GLU A 692 22.36 16.91 -17.89
C GLU A 692 22.91 17.37 -16.53
N THR A 693 23.78 18.39 -16.52
CA THR A 693 24.28 18.99 -15.27
C THR A 693 23.15 19.66 -14.46
N GLN A 694 22.14 20.19 -15.15
CA GLN A 694 21.00 20.85 -14.53
C GLN A 694 20.02 19.83 -13.91
N ALA A 695 19.84 18.67 -14.55
CA ALA A 695 19.06 17.54 -14.03
C ALA A 695 19.70 16.97 -12.75
N GLU A 696 21.03 16.77 -12.74
CA GLU A 696 21.77 16.36 -11.53
C GLU A 696 21.53 17.34 -10.37
N LEU A 697 21.57 18.64 -10.65
CA LEU A 697 21.32 19.68 -9.65
C LEU A 697 19.85 19.70 -9.16
N ALA A 698 18.88 19.49 -10.07
CA ALA A 698 17.47 19.41 -9.70
C ALA A 698 17.24 18.26 -8.71
N ASN A 699 17.83 17.10 -8.98
CA ASN A 699 17.78 15.95 -8.08
C ASN A 699 18.47 16.22 -6.73
N GLU A 700 19.67 16.83 -6.71
CA GLU A 700 20.35 17.20 -5.46
C GLU A 700 19.48 18.13 -4.60
N GLN A 701 18.83 19.10 -5.25
CA GLN A 701 17.94 20.06 -4.58
C GLN A 701 16.69 19.39 -4.02
N LEU A 702 16.08 18.47 -4.75
CA LEU A 702 14.93 17.70 -4.28
C LEU A 702 15.29 16.83 -3.07
N VAL A 703 16.38 16.05 -3.13
CA VAL A 703 16.84 15.21 -2.02
C VAL A 703 17.12 16.09 -0.78
N THR A 704 17.71 17.27 -0.97
CA THR A 704 17.92 18.22 0.11
C THR A 704 16.59 18.71 0.70
N ALA A 705 15.60 19.04 -0.13
CA ALA A 705 14.29 19.48 0.32
C ALA A 705 13.57 18.39 1.13
N LEU A 706 13.59 17.14 0.66
CA LEU A 706 13.00 15.99 1.34
C LEU A 706 13.70 15.69 2.67
N SER A 707 15.03 15.82 2.74
CA SER A 707 15.77 15.70 4.00
C SER A 707 15.34 16.77 5.01
N LEU A 708 15.12 18.01 4.56
CA LEU A 708 14.61 19.08 5.41
C LEU A 708 13.16 18.82 5.85
N GLN A 709 12.38 18.11 5.04
CA GLN A 709 10.98 17.78 5.36
C GLN A 709 10.94 16.80 6.53
N ALA A 710 11.72 15.73 6.44
CA ALA A 710 11.86 14.77 7.53
C ALA A 710 12.36 15.44 8.83
N GLU A 711 13.29 16.40 8.74
CA GLU A 711 13.74 17.18 9.90
C GLU A 711 12.62 18.07 10.48
N ALA A 712 11.83 18.72 9.63
CA ALA A 712 10.72 19.58 10.06
C ALA A 712 9.58 18.77 10.70
N GLU A 713 9.22 17.63 10.13
CA GLU A 713 8.21 16.73 10.67
C GLU A 713 8.62 16.15 12.02
N LEU A 714 9.88 15.73 12.16
CA LEU A 714 10.41 15.29 13.46
C LEU A 714 10.38 16.42 14.50
N ALA A 715 10.60 17.67 14.10
CA ALA A 715 10.48 18.82 14.99
C ALA A 715 9.01 19.05 15.43
N VAL A 716 8.03 18.88 14.53
CA VAL A 716 6.60 18.94 14.87
C VAL A 716 6.23 17.82 15.85
N ALA A 717 6.65 16.59 15.58
CA ALA A 717 6.43 15.46 16.49
C ALA A 717 7.08 15.71 17.85
N THR A 718 8.32 16.22 17.88
CA THR A 718 9.01 16.57 19.12
C THR A 718 8.26 17.65 19.91
N ALA A 719 7.72 18.67 19.23
CA ALA A 719 6.90 19.70 19.86
C ALA A 719 5.59 19.14 20.43
N SER A 720 4.93 18.22 19.72
CA SER A 720 3.73 17.52 20.20
C SER A 720 4.02 16.64 21.42
N VAL A 721 5.14 15.91 21.40
CA VAL A 721 5.62 15.13 22.54
C VAL A 721 5.92 16.04 23.73
N LYS A 722 6.49 17.24 23.49
CA LYS A 722 6.71 18.25 24.52
C LYS A 722 5.40 18.77 25.10
N GLU A 723 4.43 19.16 24.27
CA GLU A 723 3.09 19.58 24.73
C GLU A 723 2.40 18.47 25.55
N THR A 724 2.48 17.22 25.07
CA THR A 724 1.97 16.06 25.81
C THR A 724 2.70 15.92 27.14
N SER A 725 4.02 16.08 27.19
CA SER A 725 4.76 16.03 28.45
C SER A 725 4.52 17.23 29.37
N GLU A 726 4.12 18.40 28.86
CA GLU A 726 3.67 19.52 29.70
C GLU A 726 2.44 19.13 30.52
N SER A 727 1.56 18.26 29.99
CA SER A 727 0.45 17.71 30.76
C SER A 727 0.91 16.91 32.00
N LEU A 728 2.13 16.33 31.98
CA LEU A 728 2.71 15.68 33.16
C LEU A 728 2.87 16.65 34.33
N SER A 729 3.09 17.95 34.07
CA SER A 729 3.18 18.95 35.15
C SER A 729 1.88 19.08 35.96
N THR A 730 0.76 18.62 35.40
CA THR A 730 -0.55 18.59 36.06
C THR A 730 -0.91 17.22 36.64
N MET A 731 -0.07 16.20 36.38
CA MET A 731 -0.30 14.83 36.82
C MET A 731 0.02 14.67 38.31
N THR A 732 -0.95 14.18 39.07
CA THR A 732 -0.75 13.75 40.46
C THR A 732 -1.00 12.25 40.53
N VAL A 733 0.08 11.45 40.57
CA VAL A 733 0.02 9.98 40.57
C VAL A 733 -0.48 9.47 41.92
N LEU A 734 0.06 10.02 43.01
CA LEU A 734 -0.39 9.85 44.39
C LEU A 734 0.39 10.87 45.23
N THR A 735 -0.29 11.74 45.97
CA THR A 735 0.43 12.58 46.94
C THR A 735 1.00 11.68 48.02
N SER A 736 2.15 12.05 48.61
CA SER A 736 2.69 11.29 49.75
C SER A 736 1.65 11.15 50.86
N THR A 737 0.80 12.17 51.05
CA THR A 737 -0.25 12.17 52.06
C THR A 737 -1.40 11.20 51.74
N GLY A 738 -1.83 11.10 50.47
CA GLY A 738 -2.84 10.12 50.06
C GLY A 738 -2.31 8.68 50.03
N GLY A 739 -1.05 8.50 49.61
CA GLY A 739 -0.34 7.22 49.68
C GLY A 739 -0.14 6.73 51.11
N ASP A 740 0.34 7.60 52.01
CA ASP A 740 0.47 7.32 53.44
C ASP A 740 -0.90 6.96 54.05
N ALA A 741 -1.98 7.67 53.66
CA ALA A 741 -3.32 7.36 54.16
C ALA A 741 -3.81 5.96 53.73
N LEU A 742 -3.51 5.53 52.50
CA LEU A 742 -3.82 4.17 52.02
C LEU A 742 -2.96 3.11 52.73
N TYR A 743 -1.66 3.38 52.89
CA TYR A 743 -0.73 2.48 53.59
C TYR A 743 -1.09 2.31 55.06
N ASP A 744 -1.24 3.42 55.79
CA ASP A 744 -1.65 3.43 57.20
C ASP A 744 -2.98 2.70 57.38
N THR A 745 -3.91 2.84 56.42
CA THR A 745 -5.20 2.14 56.46
C THR A 745 -5.06 0.64 56.24
N ALA A 746 -4.19 0.21 55.30
CA ALA A 746 -3.91 -1.20 55.08
C ALA A 746 -3.24 -1.83 56.32
N GLU A 747 -2.33 -1.11 56.97
CA GLU A 747 -1.75 -1.53 58.27
C GLU A 747 -2.83 -1.63 59.35
N VAL A 748 -3.72 -0.62 59.47
CA VAL A 748 -4.83 -0.65 60.44
C VAL A 748 -5.76 -1.84 60.19
N LEU A 749 -6.11 -2.12 58.93
CA LEU A 749 -6.93 -3.28 58.58
C LEU A 749 -6.23 -4.59 58.94
N PHE A 750 -4.96 -4.74 58.58
CA PHE A 750 -4.16 -5.93 58.88
C PHE A 750 -4.04 -6.17 60.39
N ASP A 751 -3.67 -5.14 61.16
CA ASP A 751 -3.53 -5.21 62.61
C ASP A 751 -4.88 -5.48 63.28
N VAL A 752 -5.98 -4.89 62.79
CA VAL A 752 -7.32 -5.20 63.30
C VAL A 752 -7.71 -6.65 62.97
N PHE A 753 -7.43 -7.14 61.76
CA PHE A 753 -7.67 -8.56 61.44
C PHE A 753 -6.88 -9.51 62.35
N GLU A 754 -5.61 -9.22 62.62
CA GLU A 754 -4.80 -9.99 63.59
C GLU A 754 -5.40 -9.95 65.00
N GLU A 755 -5.88 -8.79 65.45
CA GLU A 755 -6.55 -8.66 66.75
C GLU A 755 -7.86 -9.45 66.82
N LEU A 756 -8.64 -9.45 65.74
CA LEU A 756 -9.93 -10.13 65.66
C LEU A 756 -9.81 -11.66 65.61
N ALA A 757 -8.69 -12.20 65.12
CA ALA A 757 -8.45 -13.64 65.02
C ALA A 757 -8.54 -14.36 66.39
N ASP A 758 -8.25 -13.67 67.49
CA ASP A 758 -8.27 -14.22 68.85
C ASP A 758 -9.58 -13.90 69.64
N MET A 759 -10.61 -13.32 68.99
CA MET A 759 -11.84 -12.82 69.63
C MET A 759 -13.09 -13.72 69.40
N ASP A 760 -14.20 -13.41 70.08
CA ASP A 760 -15.49 -14.11 69.88
C ASP A 760 -16.07 -13.81 68.47
N ASN A 761 -17.00 -14.64 67.96
CA ASN A 761 -17.50 -14.55 66.56
C ASN A 761 -18.18 -13.22 66.14
N SER A 762 -18.46 -12.28 67.04
CA SER A 762 -18.95 -10.93 66.70
C SER A 762 -18.77 -9.97 67.88
N GLY A 763 -18.59 -8.68 67.60
CA GLY A 763 -18.46 -7.67 68.65
C GLY A 763 -18.17 -6.25 68.18
N GLU A 764 -18.36 -5.30 69.09
CA GLU A 764 -17.97 -3.89 68.92
C GLU A 764 -16.80 -3.58 69.86
N GLY A 765 -15.81 -2.82 69.38
CA GLY A 765 -14.60 -2.53 70.15
C GLY A 765 -13.77 -1.37 69.61
N THR A 766 -12.55 -1.27 70.11
CA THR A 766 -11.54 -0.29 69.67
C THR A 766 -10.25 -1.04 69.53
N SER A 767 -9.52 -0.80 68.44
CA SER A 767 -8.24 -1.46 68.19
C SER A 767 -7.27 -1.20 69.33
N THR A 768 -6.50 -2.23 69.72
CA THR A 768 -5.51 -2.13 70.79
C THR A 768 -4.17 -1.60 70.29
N THR A 769 -3.90 -1.80 69.00
CA THR A 769 -2.76 -1.29 68.23
C THR A 769 -3.01 0.13 67.72
N HIS A 770 -4.26 0.43 67.32
CA HIS A 770 -4.70 1.71 66.74
C HIS A 770 -5.92 2.31 67.48
N PRO A 771 -5.75 2.86 68.70
CA PRO A 771 -6.85 3.22 69.62
C PRO A 771 -7.83 4.29 69.12
N GLU A 772 -7.49 4.98 68.04
CA GLU A 772 -8.31 5.95 67.33
C GLU A 772 -9.35 5.31 66.40
N TRP A 773 -9.22 4.02 66.09
CA TRP A 773 -10.15 3.25 65.27
C TRP A 773 -11.05 2.35 66.11
N ALA A 774 -12.36 2.53 65.97
CA ALA A 774 -13.38 1.65 66.52
C ALA A 774 -13.80 0.63 65.45
N TYR A 775 -14.03 -0.62 65.85
CA TYR A 775 -14.47 -1.70 64.95
C TYR A 775 -15.84 -2.27 65.38
N ASP A 776 -16.61 -2.72 64.41
CA ASP A 776 -17.81 -3.55 64.54
C ASP A 776 -17.70 -4.71 63.54
N TYR A 777 -17.74 -5.96 64.01
CA TYR A 777 -17.46 -7.12 63.17
C TYR A 777 -18.38 -8.32 63.47
N SER A 778 -18.54 -9.17 62.46
CA SER A 778 -19.17 -10.49 62.54
C SER A 778 -18.33 -11.47 61.72
N LEU A 779 -17.70 -12.44 62.38
CA LEU A 779 -16.99 -13.55 61.72
C LEU A 779 -17.97 -14.60 61.16
N ASP A 780 -19.19 -14.68 61.71
CA ASP A 780 -20.25 -15.56 61.19
C ASP A 780 -20.84 -15.02 59.88
N ASP A 781 -21.02 -13.70 59.79
CA ASP A 781 -21.54 -13.02 58.58
C ASP A 781 -20.40 -12.49 57.68
N LEU A 782 -19.14 -12.65 58.11
CA LEU A 782 -17.92 -12.17 57.45
C LEU A 782 -17.95 -10.68 57.09
N THR A 783 -18.35 -9.83 58.03
CA THR A 783 -18.43 -8.37 57.85
C THR A 783 -17.57 -7.63 58.87
N LEU A 784 -16.94 -6.53 58.44
CA LEU A 784 -16.17 -5.62 59.27
C LEU A 784 -16.52 -4.17 58.93
N MET A 785 -16.67 -3.33 59.95
CA MET A 785 -16.79 -1.89 59.82
C MET A 785 -15.81 -1.21 60.77
N LEU A 786 -14.97 -0.33 60.27
CA LEU A 786 -14.04 0.50 61.03
C LEU A 786 -14.46 1.96 60.96
N THR A 787 -14.39 2.68 62.08
CA THR A 787 -14.68 4.12 62.12
C THR A 787 -13.64 4.86 62.94
N ASN A 788 -13.11 5.96 62.40
CA ASN A 788 -12.25 6.89 63.10
C ASN A 788 -13.03 8.19 63.38
N ALA A 789 -13.44 8.39 64.62
CA ALA A 789 -14.24 9.55 64.99
C ALA A 789 -13.46 10.89 64.96
N THR A 790 -12.13 10.86 64.91
CA THR A 790 -11.28 12.06 64.91
C THR A 790 -11.20 12.66 63.52
N THR A 791 -10.92 11.83 62.52
CA THR A 791 -10.85 12.23 61.11
C THR A 791 -12.20 12.14 60.40
N GLY A 792 -13.13 11.34 60.93
CA GLY A 792 -14.38 10.99 60.25
C GLY A 792 -14.22 9.91 59.20
N SER A 793 -13.11 9.14 59.21
CA SER A 793 -12.89 8.04 58.28
C SER A 793 -13.78 6.83 58.60
N GLU A 794 -14.23 6.11 57.59
CA GLU A 794 -15.04 4.89 57.70
C GLU A 794 -14.59 3.86 56.67
N ILE A 795 -14.46 2.60 57.07
CA ILE A 795 -14.12 1.46 56.19
C ILE A 795 -15.14 0.37 56.43
N THR A 796 -15.61 -0.24 55.35
CA THR A 796 -16.51 -1.40 55.38
C THR A 796 -15.91 -2.51 54.55
N ALA A 797 -15.97 -3.74 55.06
CA ALA A 797 -15.57 -4.94 54.34
C ALA A 797 -16.59 -6.06 54.55
N SER A 798 -16.79 -6.85 53.51
CA SER A 798 -17.60 -8.06 53.51
C SER A 798 -16.85 -9.14 52.75
N ALA A 799 -16.83 -10.37 53.27
CA ALA A 799 -16.06 -11.45 52.69
C ALA A 799 -16.88 -12.73 52.50
N ALA A 800 -16.38 -13.60 51.63
CA ALA A 800 -16.91 -14.94 51.43
C ALA A 800 -15.80 -15.93 51.08
N TYR A 801 -15.95 -17.17 51.55
CA TYR A 801 -15.12 -18.28 51.10
C TYR A 801 -15.65 -18.83 49.77
N GLN A 802 -14.75 -19.03 48.81
CA GLN A 802 -15.05 -19.55 47.48
C GLN A 802 -13.98 -20.55 47.06
N ASP A 803 -14.29 -21.85 47.18
CA ASP A 803 -13.35 -22.95 46.95
C ASP A 803 -12.03 -22.77 47.73
N ASN A 804 -10.90 -22.50 47.06
CA ASN A 804 -9.59 -22.25 47.66
C ASN A 804 -9.27 -20.76 47.86
N GLN A 805 -10.27 -19.89 47.79
CA GLN A 805 -10.13 -18.45 47.90
C GLN A 805 -10.92 -17.87 49.08
N LEU A 806 -10.37 -16.81 49.70
CA LEU A 806 -11.11 -15.86 50.51
C LEU A 806 -11.24 -14.56 49.70
N VAL A 807 -12.48 -14.22 49.33
CA VAL A 807 -12.80 -13.06 48.51
C VAL A 807 -13.41 -11.98 49.43
N VAL A 808 -12.85 -10.78 49.38
CA VAL A 808 -13.23 -9.66 50.25
C VAL A 808 -13.57 -8.45 49.40
N ALA A 809 -14.84 -8.04 49.40
CA ALA A 809 -15.23 -6.73 48.90
C ALA A 809 -15.09 -5.72 50.03
N TRP A 810 -14.43 -4.60 49.77
CA TRP A 810 -14.20 -3.56 50.76
C TRP A 810 -14.30 -2.17 50.15
N GLY A 811 -14.38 -1.16 51.00
CA GLY A 811 -14.32 0.24 50.60
C GLY A 811 -14.52 1.15 51.78
N GLY A 812 -14.50 2.46 51.54
CA GLY A 812 -14.52 3.42 52.64
C GLY A 812 -14.05 4.81 52.26
N MET A 813 -14.36 5.76 53.12
CA MET A 813 -13.91 7.14 53.01
C MET A 813 -12.83 7.40 54.06
N LEU A 814 -11.63 7.73 53.62
CA LEU A 814 -10.47 8.02 54.45
C LEU A 814 -10.22 9.53 54.43
N ASN A 815 -10.37 10.17 55.58
CA ASN A 815 -10.07 11.59 55.75
C ASN A 815 -8.76 11.75 56.52
N THR A 816 -7.90 12.67 56.09
CA THR A 816 -6.66 13.01 56.80
C THR A 816 -6.81 14.30 57.62
N GLU A 817 -5.87 14.59 58.52
CA GLU A 817 -5.85 15.86 59.27
C GLU A 817 -5.51 17.08 58.39
N THR A 818 -5.12 16.86 57.13
CA THR A 818 -4.68 17.89 56.17
C THR A 818 -5.73 18.23 55.11
N ASP A 819 -6.99 17.84 55.29
CA ASP A 819 -8.13 18.02 54.36
C ASP A 819 -8.05 17.16 53.06
N ALA A 820 -7.19 16.13 53.02
CA ALA A 820 -7.20 15.13 51.94
C ALA A 820 -8.27 14.06 52.19
N THR A 821 -8.98 13.64 51.14
CA THR A 821 -9.97 12.56 51.19
C THR A 821 -9.61 11.49 50.16
N VAL A 822 -9.53 10.22 50.59
CA VAL A 822 -9.41 9.05 49.72
C VAL A 822 -10.67 8.22 49.85
N GLU A 823 -11.42 8.07 48.77
CA GLU A 823 -12.59 7.22 48.67
C GLU A 823 -12.21 5.93 47.94
N LEU A 824 -12.30 4.82 48.68
CA LEU A 824 -12.27 3.49 48.12
C LEU A 824 -13.70 3.12 47.74
N VAL A 825 -13.98 3.10 46.44
CA VAL A 825 -15.34 2.93 45.93
C VAL A 825 -15.83 1.52 46.26
N THR A 826 -17.01 1.46 46.89
CA THR A 826 -17.78 0.26 47.19
C THR A 826 -19.26 0.57 47.08
N GLY A 827 -20.03 -0.34 46.49
CA GLY A 827 -21.43 -0.14 46.20
C GLY A 827 -22.25 0.12 47.47
N ASP A 828 -23.35 0.88 47.32
CA ASP A 828 -24.28 1.24 48.40
C ASP A 828 -24.81 0.01 49.19
N VAL A 829 -24.64 -1.20 48.64
CA VAL A 829 -25.08 -2.48 49.18
C VAL A 829 -23.90 -3.46 49.19
N ALA A 830 -23.33 -3.70 50.38
CA ALA A 830 -22.18 -4.59 50.57
C ALA A 830 -22.35 -6.01 50.00
N ALA A 831 -23.58 -6.54 49.99
CA ALA A 831 -23.87 -7.85 49.42
C ALA A 831 -23.74 -7.88 47.89
N ASP A 832 -24.09 -6.79 47.21
CA ASP A 832 -24.01 -6.67 45.75
C ASP A 832 -22.52 -6.52 45.34
N ALA A 833 -21.76 -5.68 46.05
CA ALA A 833 -20.31 -5.52 45.86
C ALA A 833 -19.52 -6.84 46.10
N LEU A 834 -19.93 -7.64 47.09
CA LEU A 834 -19.35 -8.95 47.33
C LEU A 834 -19.66 -9.94 46.20
N GLU A 835 -20.90 -9.95 45.68
CA GLU A 835 -21.28 -10.81 44.56
C GLU A 835 -20.49 -10.48 43.29
N GLU A 836 -20.25 -9.19 43.02
CA GLU A 836 -19.42 -8.70 41.91
C GLU A 836 -17.94 -9.11 42.08
N CYS A 837 -17.38 -8.93 43.28
CA CYS A 837 -16.00 -9.34 43.59
C CYS A 837 -15.80 -10.87 43.51
N GLN A 838 -16.81 -11.68 43.91
CA GLN A 838 -16.80 -13.14 43.72
C GLN A 838 -16.88 -13.57 42.25
N ALA A 839 -17.69 -12.87 41.45
CA ALA A 839 -17.79 -13.09 40.01
C ALA A 839 -16.54 -12.64 39.25
N PHE A 840 -15.76 -11.70 39.78
CA PHE A 840 -14.46 -11.34 39.24
C PHE A 840 -13.38 -12.37 39.62
N ALA A 841 -13.36 -12.81 40.88
CA ALA A 841 -12.42 -13.83 41.36
C ALA A 841 -12.54 -15.18 40.63
N ASP A 842 -13.76 -15.56 40.18
CA ASP A 842 -13.98 -16.78 39.37
C ASP A 842 -13.81 -16.59 37.86
N GLY A 843 -13.51 -15.37 37.42
CA GLY A 843 -13.31 -15.00 36.01
C GLY A 843 -14.60 -14.85 35.19
N THR A 844 -15.78 -14.75 35.82
CA THR A 844 -17.04 -14.43 35.14
C THR A 844 -17.10 -12.95 34.72
N ILE A 845 -16.57 -12.05 35.55
CA ILE A 845 -16.25 -10.67 35.19
C ILE A 845 -14.74 -10.60 34.93
N THR A 846 -14.34 -10.05 33.78
CA THR A 846 -12.93 -9.96 33.37
C THR A 846 -12.40 -8.52 33.33
N ASP A 847 -13.28 -7.54 33.40
CA ASP A 847 -12.96 -6.11 33.36
C ASP A 847 -12.99 -5.55 34.79
N SER A 848 -11.84 -5.13 35.31
CA SER A 848 -11.69 -4.63 36.67
C SER A 848 -12.38 -3.29 36.91
N THR A 849 -12.76 -2.56 35.86
CA THR A 849 -13.52 -1.29 35.99
C THR A 849 -14.99 -1.53 36.34
N GLN A 850 -15.47 -2.76 36.18
CA GLN A 850 -16.85 -3.17 36.46
C GLN A 850 -17.06 -3.66 37.89
N ILE A 851 -15.98 -3.73 38.68
CA ILE A 851 -16.03 -4.07 40.09
C ILE A 851 -15.58 -2.91 40.96
N ASP A 852 -16.08 -2.91 42.18
CA ASP A 852 -15.56 -2.07 43.26
C ASP A 852 -14.26 -2.65 43.85
N SER A 853 -13.79 -2.09 44.97
CA SER A 853 -12.56 -2.56 45.60
C SER A 853 -12.69 -4.00 46.15
N CYS A 854 -11.81 -4.88 45.67
CA CYS A 854 -11.84 -6.32 45.83
C CYS A 854 -10.44 -6.85 46.22
N LEU A 855 -10.39 -7.76 47.19
CA LEU A 855 -9.18 -8.40 47.66
C LEU A 855 -9.38 -9.91 47.67
N VAL A 856 -8.49 -10.63 47.00
CA VAL A 856 -8.55 -12.08 46.82
C VAL A 856 -7.29 -12.73 47.39
N PHE A 857 -7.49 -13.58 48.38
CA PHE A 857 -6.45 -14.45 48.93
C PHE A 857 -6.65 -15.85 48.38
N THR A 858 -5.62 -16.41 47.76
CA THR A 858 -5.64 -17.79 47.24
C THR A 858 -4.76 -18.68 48.11
N PHE A 859 -5.29 -19.83 48.49
CA PHE A 859 -4.62 -20.79 49.37
C PHE A 859 -4.32 -22.12 48.65
N ASP A 860 -3.38 -22.90 49.19
CA ASP A 860 -3.09 -24.28 48.75
C ASP A 860 -4.19 -25.26 49.20
N GLY A 861 -5.35 -25.17 48.54
CA GLY A 861 -6.53 -26.03 48.75
C GLY A 861 -7.76 -25.31 49.30
N ASP A 862 -8.91 -25.99 49.31
CA ASP A 862 -10.20 -25.41 49.71
C ASP A 862 -10.20 -24.85 51.15
N VAL A 863 -10.68 -23.61 51.33
CA VAL A 863 -10.72 -22.91 52.61
C VAL A 863 -12.14 -22.62 53.09
N SER A 864 -12.30 -22.51 54.40
CA SER A 864 -13.55 -22.22 55.10
C SER A 864 -13.24 -21.60 56.46
N ALA A 865 -14.26 -21.13 57.18
CA ALA A 865 -14.11 -20.58 58.53
C ALA A 865 -13.39 -21.52 59.52
N ASP A 866 -13.43 -22.84 59.29
CA ASP A 866 -12.78 -23.84 60.15
C ASP A 866 -11.38 -24.25 59.65
N THR A 867 -10.99 -23.89 58.42
CA THR A 867 -9.78 -24.41 57.75
C THR A 867 -8.81 -23.35 57.24
N VAL A 868 -9.20 -22.08 57.21
CA VAL A 868 -8.36 -20.98 56.70
C VAL A 868 -7.09 -20.76 57.54
N ASP A 869 -7.15 -20.96 58.86
CA ASP A 869 -6.02 -20.75 59.78
C ASP A 869 -4.84 -21.72 59.57
N ASP A 870 -5.10 -22.89 58.97
CA ASP A 870 -4.11 -23.95 58.72
C ASP A 870 -3.63 -23.97 57.25
N ALA A 871 -4.17 -23.11 56.38
CA ALA A 871 -3.92 -23.11 54.95
C ALA A 871 -2.73 -22.20 54.58
N GLU A 872 -1.90 -22.63 53.62
CA GLU A 872 -0.77 -21.85 53.11
C GLU A 872 -1.26 -20.89 52.02
N LEU A 873 -1.01 -19.59 52.20
CA LEU A 873 -1.37 -18.55 51.24
C LEU A 873 -0.38 -18.58 50.08
N THR A 874 -0.86 -18.68 48.84
CA THR A 874 0.00 -18.79 47.65
C THR A 874 0.02 -17.52 46.80
N MET A 875 -1.06 -16.73 46.86
CA MET A 875 -1.20 -15.51 46.07
C MET A 875 -2.12 -14.52 46.78
N THR A 876 -1.76 -13.23 46.74
CA THR A 876 -2.65 -12.14 47.14
C THR A 876 -2.80 -11.17 45.98
N GLN A 877 -4.04 -10.82 45.66
CA GLN A 877 -4.36 -9.83 44.64
C GLN A 877 -5.38 -8.84 45.20
N ALA A 878 -5.10 -7.55 45.03
CA ALA A 878 -6.00 -6.48 45.40
C ALA A 878 -6.28 -5.63 44.17
N TRP A 879 -7.54 -5.34 43.92
CA TRP A 879 -8.00 -4.42 42.88
C TRP A 879 -8.84 -3.37 43.58
N ASN A 880 -8.37 -2.14 43.63
CA ASN A 880 -9.05 -1.08 44.38
C ASN A 880 -9.48 0.00 43.42
N ARG A 881 -10.74 0.40 43.46
CA ARG A 881 -11.18 1.61 42.77
C ARG A 881 -11.04 2.77 43.74
N VAL A 882 -10.21 3.75 43.38
CA VAL A 882 -9.79 4.83 44.27
C VAL A 882 -10.14 6.18 43.64
N GLU A 883 -10.77 7.04 44.43
CA GLU A 883 -10.95 8.46 44.14
C GLU A 883 -10.23 9.27 45.23
N ILE A 884 -9.27 10.10 44.85
CA ILE A 884 -8.44 10.91 45.77
C ILE A 884 -8.73 12.38 45.52
N MET A 885 -9.14 13.10 46.55
CA MET A 885 -9.38 14.53 46.56
C MET A 885 -8.44 15.20 47.58
N ASP A 886 -7.30 15.75 47.15
CA ASP A 886 -6.29 16.36 48.03
C ASP A 886 -5.85 17.75 47.54
N GLY A 887 -6.67 18.76 47.84
CA GLY A 887 -6.24 20.16 47.94
C GLY A 887 -5.95 20.94 46.65
N ASP A 888 -5.47 20.32 45.57
CA ASP A 888 -5.25 20.98 44.27
C ASP A 888 -5.40 20.05 43.04
N SER A 889 -5.64 18.74 43.21
CA SER A 889 -5.92 17.79 42.11
C SER A 889 -6.81 16.62 42.56
N ASP A 890 -7.78 16.27 41.71
CA ASP A 890 -8.66 15.11 41.88
C ASP A 890 -8.13 13.96 41.00
N PHE A 891 -7.86 12.79 41.61
CA PHE A 891 -7.54 11.56 40.90
C PHE A 891 -8.72 10.59 41.00
N MET A 892 -9.08 9.94 39.90
CA MET A 892 -10.09 8.88 39.87
C MET A 892 -9.59 7.73 39.02
N GLY A 893 -9.47 6.54 39.60
CA GLY A 893 -8.91 5.39 38.88
C GLY A 893 -8.95 4.09 39.66
N THR A 894 -8.11 3.15 39.24
CA THR A 894 -7.90 1.84 39.85
C THR A 894 -6.45 1.72 40.32
N LEU A 895 -6.27 1.15 41.51
CA LEU A 895 -5.01 0.75 42.12
C LEU A 895 -5.01 -0.78 42.29
N ASN A 896 -4.22 -1.45 41.47
CA ASN A 896 -4.04 -2.89 41.49
C ASN A 896 -2.72 -3.24 42.18
N LEU A 897 -2.76 -4.22 43.07
CA LEU A 897 -1.60 -4.81 43.71
C LEU A 897 -1.63 -6.32 43.50
N SER A 898 -0.51 -6.90 43.11
CA SER A 898 -0.35 -8.34 43.09
C SER A 898 0.98 -8.73 43.71
N GLY A 899 0.94 -9.72 44.62
CA GLY A 899 2.12 -10.23 45.30
C GLY A 899 2.19 -11.75 45.15
N MET A 900 3.30 -12.24 44.61
CA MET A 900 3.59 -13.67 44.46
C MET A 900 4.64 -14.09 45.49
N GLU A 901 4.26 -14.97 46.42
CA GLU A 901 5.19 -15.47 47.45
C GLU A 901 6.34 -16.30 46.83
N GLU A 902 6.11 -16.99 45.71
CA GLU A 902 7.14 -17.82 45.06
C GLU A 902 8.27 -17.00 44.42
N THR A 903 8.01 -15.73 44.07
CA THR A 903 8.98 -14.85 43.38
C THR A 903 9.52 -13.71 44.23
N ASP A 904 9.03 -13.51 45.46
CA ASP A 904 9.34 -12.35 46.31
C ASP A 904 9.12 -10.99 45.60
N MET A 905 8.25 -10.94 44.58
CA MET A 905 7.97 -9.74 43.79
C MET A 905 6.56 -9.22 44.04
N ALA A 906 6.44 -7.89 44.16
CA ALA A 906 5.18 -7.18 44.17
C ALA A 906 5.08 -6.29 42.93
N MET A 907 3.94 -6.35 42.24
CA MET A 907 3.59 -5.45 41.14
C MET A 907 2.47 -4.52 41.60
N LEU A 908 2.70 -3.23 41.40
CA LEU A 908 1.76 -2.15 41.64
C LEU A 908 1.38 -1.55 40.28
N GLU A 909 0.11 -1.44 40.00
CA GLU A 909 -0.40 -0.75 38.82
C GLU A 909 -1.45 0.27 39.27
N LEU A 910 -1.26 1.53 38.89
CA LEU A 910 -2.24 2.59 39.08
C LEU A 910 -2.67 3.09 37.70
N ALA A 911 -3.95 3.00 37.37
CA ALA A 911 -4.48 3.51 36.10
C ALA A 911 -5.70 4.39 36.36
N GLY A 912 -5.80 5.55 35.72
CA GLY A 912 -6.94 6.45 35.91
C GLY A 912 -6.72 7.85 35.38
N MET A 913 -7.61 8.75 35.77
CA MET A 913 -7.59 10.15 35.36
C MET A 913 -7.11 11.05 36.49
N SER A 914 -6.17 11.96 36.20
CA SER A 914 -5.77 13.09 37.05
C SER A 914 -6.00 14.38 36.27
N GLY A 915 -7.02 15.15 36.63
CA GLY A 915 -7.45 16.29 35.81
C GLY A 915 -8.02 15.83 34.46
N ASP A 916 -7.48 16.34 33.36
CA ASP A 916 -7.86 15.94 31.98
C ASP A 916 -6.95 14.81 31.42
N LEU A 917 -5.99 14.32 32.22
CA LEU A 917 -5.01 13.33 31.78
C LEU A 917 -5.41 11.91 32.21
N ASP A 918 -5.60 11.01 31.25
CA ASP A 918 -5.71 9.57 31.48
C ASP A 918 -4.32 8.93 31.41
N PHE A 919 -3.94 8.17 32.43
CA PHE A 919 -2.61 7.57 32.52
C PHE A 919 -2.60 6.23 33.25
N SER A 920 -1.56 5.44 33.01
CA SER A 920 -1.22 4.26 33.80
C SER A 920 0.22 4.33 34.30
N VAL A 921 0.43 3.93 35.55
CA VAL A 921 1.71 3.84 36.25
C VAL A 921 1.93 2.43 36.72
N MET A 922 2.99 1.79 36.25
CA MET A 922 3.41 0.48 36.74
C MET A 922 4.69 0.59 37.56
N SER A 923 4.72 -0.11 38.70
CA SER A 923 5.87 -0.23 39.57
C SER A 923 6.10 -1.68 39.99
N GLU A 924 7.34 -2.15 39.84
CA GLU A 924 7.79 -3.45 40.34
C GLU A 924 8.70 -3.27 41.56
N VAL A 925 8.48 -4.06 42.62
CA VAL A 925 9.26 -4.02 43.86
C VAL A 925 9.74 -5.43 44.21
N ASP A 926 11.05 -5.59 44.40
CA ASP A 926 11.71 -6.82 44.85
C ASP A 926 11.83 -6.81 46.38
N SER A 927 11.26 -7.80 47.07
CA SER A 927 11.28 -7.89 48.53
C SER A 927 12.48 -8.70 49.09
N SER A 928 13.43 -9.10 48.25
CA SER A 928 14.55 -9.98 48.61
C SER A 928 15.65 -9.35 49.47
N GLY A 929 15.61 -8.03 49.70
CA GLY A 929 16.45 -7.31 50.66
C GLY A 929 17.82 -6.81 50.16
N ASP A 930 18.06 -6.85 48.84
CA ASP A 930 19.06 -5.99 48.18
C ASP A 930 18.46 -4.60 47.92
N GLU A 931 19.25 -3.62 47.45
CA GLU A 931 18.71 -2.27 47.20
C GLU A 931 17.70 -2.32 46.04
N ASP A 932 16.41 -2.12 46.37
CA ASP A 932 15.28 -2.35 45.47
C ASP A 932 15.48 -1.61 44.12
N MET A 933 15.43 -2.36 43.01
CA MET A 933 15.27 -1.75 41.69
C MET A 933 13.79 -1.47 41.48
N THR A 934 13.45 -0.21 41.34
CA THR A 934 12.09 0.21 41.01
C THR A 934 12.07 0.64 39.55
N MET A 935 11.23 -0.01 38.76
CA MET A 935 10.84 0.45 37.42
C MET A 935 9.56 1.26 37.55
N LEU A 936 9.52 2.44 36.95
CA LEU A 936 8.36 3.30 36.86
C LEU A 936 8.05 3.50 35.37
N GLU A 937 6.90 3.04 34.92
CA GLU A 937 6.44 3.31 33.56
C GLU A 937 5.15 4.13 33.62
N ILE A 938 5.16 5.33 33.04
CA ILE A 938 4.00 6.21 32.90
C ILE A 938 3.57 6.19 31.44
N LYS A 939 2.34 5.76 31.16
CA LYS A 939 1.72 5.82 29.84
C LYS A 939 0.61 6.84 29.87
N VAL A 940 0.60 7.76 28.91
CA VAL A 940 -0.53 8.68 28.71
C VAL A 940 -1.47 8.06 27.69
N ASN A 941 -2.73 7.87 28.08
CA ASN A 941 -3.73 7.22 27.26
C ASN A 941 -4.46 8.24 26.36
N GLY A 942 -4.82 7.83 25.15
CA GLY A 942 -5.59 8.61 24.18
C GLY A 942 -4.86 8.90 22.86
N ASP A 943 -5.62 9.03 21.78
CA ASP A 943 -5.07 9.15 20.41
C ASP A 943 -4.17 10.38 20.23
N ALA A 944 -4.49 11.49 20.90
CA ALA A 944 -3.70 12.73 20.84
C ALA A 944 -2.34 12.63 21.54
N ALA A 945 -2.11 11.60 22.37
CA ALA A 945 -0.88 11.43 23.12
C ALA A 945 0.22 10.73 22.31
N MET A 946 -0.03 10.32 21.06
CA MET A 946 0.95 9.62 20.21
C MET A 946 1.60 8.42 20.92
N GLY A 947 0.86 7.69 21.76
CA GLY A 947 1.43 6.58 22.55
C GLY A 947 2.53 6.99 23.55
N TYR A 948 2.51 8.24 24.03
CA TYR A 948 3.50 8.79 24.94
C TYR A 948 3.75 7.87 26.13
N THR A 949 5.00 7.48 26.30
CA THR A 949 5.47 6.62 27.39
C THR A 949 6.72 7.24 28.01
N LEU A 950 6.68 7.48 29.32
CA LEU A 950 7.85 7.82 30.13
C LEU A 950 8.23 6.60 30.96
N SER A 951 9.35 5.97 30.63
CA SER A 951 9.89 4.84 31.38
C SER A 951 11.12 5.30 32.16
N MET A 952 11.18 5.00 33.46
CA MET A 952 12.32 5.29 34.32
C MET A 952 12.63 4.06 35.17
N SER A 953 13.89 3.76 35.41
CA SER A 953 14.28 2.68 36.31
C SER A 953 15.53 3.05 37.09
N GLY A 954 15.70 2.47 38.28
CA GLY A 954 16.90 2.67 39.08
C GLY A 954 16.75 2.15 40.50
N THR A 955 17.82 2.29 41.27
CA THR A 955 17.79 2.11 42.72
C THR A 955 17.80 3.47 43.41
N GLU A 956 17.30 3.51 44.64
CA GLU A 956 17.24 4.74 45.43
C GLU A 956 18.62 5.43 45.58
N SER A 957 19.72 4.66 45.64
CA SER A 957 21.08 5.23 45.76
C SER A 957 21.74 5.64 44.45
N ALA A 958 21.34 5.03 43.32
CA ALA A 958 21.87 5.33 41.99
C ALA A 958 21.10 6.48 41.29
N GLY A 959 19.85 6.72 41.72
CA GLY A 959 18.92 7.63 41.06
C GLY A 959 18.20 6.96 39.89
N TYR A 960 17.03 7.50 39.53
CA TYR A 960 16.21 6.98 38.43
C TYR A 960 16.58 7.66 37.12
N MET A 961 16.78 6.85 36.08
CA MET A 961 16.99 7.31 34.70
C MET A 961 16.11 6.50 33.74
N GLY A 962 15.78 7.10 32.61
CA GLY A 962 15.17 6.37 31.51
C GLY A 962 14.89 7.28 30.34
N ASP A 963 13.80 7.04 29.66
CA ASP A 963 13.52 7.61 28.34
C ASP A 963 12.05 8.00 28.17
N VAL A 964 11.85 9.01 27.34
CA VAL A 964 10.54 9.40 26.82
C VAL A 964 10.43 8.81 25.43
N LYS A 965 9.37 8.06 25.19
CA LYS A 965 9.04 7.47 23.90
C LYS A 965 7.66 7.93 23.43
N ALA A 966 7.49 8.00 22.12
CA ALA A 966 6.21 8.19 21.47
C ALA A 966 6.23 7.49 20.11
N MET A 967 5.05 7.21 19.58
CA MET A 967 4.83 6.70 18.23
C MET A 967 5.19 7.79 17.23
N TYR A 968 6.13 7.48 16.34
CA TYR A 968 6.52 8.30 15.21
C TYR A 968 6.87 7.37 14.07
N ASP A 969 6.26 7.59 12.90
CA ASP A 969 6.48 6.77 11.70
C ASP A 969 6.24 5.27 11.99
N GLY A 970 5.06 4.96 12.53
CA GLY A 970 4.65 3.59 12.91
C GLY A 970 5.40 2.95 14.08
N MET A 971 6.51 3.53 14.55
CA MET A 971 7.40 2.94 15.55
C MET A 971 7.50 3.76 16.84
N MET A 972 7.68 3.08 17.98
CA MET A 972 8.03 3.73 19.23
C MET A 972 9.46 4.25 19.20
N MET A 973 9.62 5.56 18.95
CA MET A 973 10.90 6.27 18.97
C MET A 973 11.16 6.91 20.33
N THR A 974 12.42 6.97 20.76
CA THR A 974 12.84 7.74 21.94
C THR A 974 13.01 9.22 21.58
N PHE A 975 12.21 10.09 22.20
CA PHE A 975 12.20 11.55 22.03
C PHE A 975 12.97 12.30 23.11
N GLY A 976 13.44 11.61 24.16
CA GLY A 976 14.24 12.23 25.18
C GLY A 976 14.73 11.26 26.24
N THR A 977 15.62 11.76 27.11
CA THR A 977 16.11 11.06 28.28
C THR A 977 15.57 11.70 29.55
N ALA A 978 15.00 10.90 30.43
CA ALA A 978 14.39 11.34 31.66
C ALA A 978 15.27 11.02 32.87
N THR A 979 15.37 11.95 33.81
CA THR A 979 16.13 11.78 35.06
C THR A 979 15.32 12.31 36.24
N LYS A 980 15.33 11.61 37.39
CA LYS A 980 14.65 12.10 38.61
C LYS A 980 15.36 13.36 39.12
N VAL A 981 14.58 14.39 39.41
CA VAL A 981 15.01 15.60 40.12
C VAL A 981 14.26 15.71 41.46
N THR A 982 14.61 16.69 42.28
CA THR A 982 13.89 16.92 43.54
C THR A 982 12.45 17.34 43.22
N ASN A 983 11.47 16.55 43.69
CA ASN A 983 10.03 16.73 43.44
C ASN A 983 9.60 16.61 41.96
N GLY A 984 10.27 15.78 41.15
CA GLY A 984 9.79 15.52 39.79
C GLY A 984 10.79 14.90 38.83
N VAL A 985 10.63 15.22 37.55
CA VAL A 985 11.41 14.66 36.44
C VAL A 985 12.01 15.78 35.59
N SER A 986 13.26 15.63 35.19
CA SER A 986 13.88 16.44 34.14
C SER A 986 14.02 15.61 32.88
N ILE A 987 13.50 16.12 31.77
CA ILE A 987 13.60 15.47 30.46
C ILE A 987 14.54 16.32 29.59
N THR A 988 15.56 15.68 29.04
CA THR A 988 16.40 16.23 27.97
C THR A 988 15.92 15.65 26.66
N TYR A 989 15.28 16.45 25.81
CA TYR A 989 14.73 16.00 24.52
C TYR A 989 15.81 15.83 23.45
N ILE A 990 15.46 15.20 22.34
CA ILE A 990 16.38 14.95 21.21
C ILE A 990 16.93 16.23 20.56
N ASP A 991 16.26 17.38 20.77
CA ASP A 991 16.73 18.70 20.35
C ASP A 991 17.58 19.41 21.42
N ASP A 992 18.08 18.67 22.42
CA ASP A 992 18.89 19.12 23.55
C ASP A 992 18.18 20.13 24.49
N GLU A 993 16.88 20.41 24.31
CA GLU A 993 16.12 21.21 25.26
C GLU A 993 15.89 20.42 26.56
N VAL A 994 16.10 21.08 27.69
CA VAL A 994 15.87 20.50 29.01
C VAL A 994 14.66 21.15 29.65
N ILE A 995 13.63 20.35 29.90
CA ILE A 995 12.43 20.77 30.63
C ILE A 995 12.43 20.08 31.99
N GLU A 996 12.24 20.87 33.05
CA GLU A 996 12.10 20.36 34.43
C GLU A 996 10.62 20.41 34.83
N TYR A 997 10.05 19.23 35.12
CA TYR A 997 8.69 19.05 35.62
C TYR A 997 8.74 18.89 37.13
N THR A 998 8.64 20.00 37.88
CA THR A 998 8.91 20.06 39.34
C THR A 998 7.69 19.87 40.24
N ASP A 999 6.51 19.65 39.68
CA ASP A 999 5.26 19.42 40.42
C ASP A 999 4.77 17.95 40.29
N VAL A 1000 5.61 17.08 39.72
CA VAL A 1000 5.30 15.64 39.57
C VAL A 1000 5.71 14.92 40.85
N THR A 1001 4.72 14.54 41.67
CA THR A 1001 4.97 13.69 42.84
C THR A 1001 4.92 12.22 42.38
N LEU A 1002 6.10 11.64 42.17
CA LEU A 1002 6.26 10.21 41.93
C LEU A 1002 6.18 9.47 43.27
N ILE A 1003 5.63 8.25 43.26
CA ILE A 1003 5.56 7.37 44.44
C ILE A 1003 6.98 7.26 45.03
N ASP A 1004 7.19 7.85 46.20
CA ASP A 1004 8.45 7.79 46.92
C ASP A 1004 8.22 6.94 48.17
N SER A 1005 8.84 5.77 48.23
CA SER A 1005 8.74 4.82 49.35
C SER A 1005 9.55 5.27 50.58
N SER A 1006 10.17 6.45 50.55
CA SER A 1006 11.20 6.87 51.52
C SER A 1006 10.73 7.76 52.68
N ASN A 1007 9.55 7.52 53.25
CA ASN A 1007 9.23 8.02 54.61
C ASN A 1007 8.78 6.94 55.57
#